data_AF-A0A0M9ZRB9-F1
#
_entry.id   AF-A0A0M9ZRB9-F1
#
_cell.length_a   1.000
_cell.length_b   1.000
_cell.length_c   1.000
_cell.angle_alpha   90.00
_cell.angle_beta   90.00
_cell.angle_gamma   90.00
#
_symmetry.space_group_name_H-M   'P 1'
#
loop_
_entity.id
_entity.type
_entity.pdbx_description
1 polymer ?
#
loop_
_entity_poly.entity_id
_entity_poly.type
_entity_poly.pdbx_seq_one_letter_code
_entity_poly.pdbx_strand_id
1 'polypeptide(L)'
;MKPVTSPIGKVSACLAMSLSAVLLTSLATPIPASAATQATYYVAPDGSDTNAGTITAPFKTLQHARDVVRTVNSNMTGDINVYLRGGDYPVSSTISYTPADSGTNGHRVVYAAYQDEKPVLNGGVQVSGWTQHSGNIWKAPLNRDNKLRALYVNNKRAQMASKTINSAGCYGTYTVTAGQAPWAWESGSQCDGAKYSLSDLPAVAANQDDVEIKSATTWTTAIVGVRQITTSSDGANRVALFQQPGAAIAQGPPNGNFNPNGSHTFMNAYEFLDQPGEFYFDKTNHELYYYKSSSEDMATAQVFAPNNVSTLIKIAGTSTTNHARNITFSGLTVEHSDWNLFNVAGSVFRQGQQGNAGSTVYARKNFHAYTYRNVDLPPGIIQIENADGITLQRNTVQHTGADGINMVNDVTDSQLTGNVTNDIAGSAITVGHPQHVYLGDYTSTNNEKYPVNVEGVDKNISITDNYLYDSAVLFQGSSAVSAYFVDSLSVRHNRIEKSPWAGITLGWGWWNFDGSTNSIRPGVPTTTAKNNTISYNQLVDTMQVLGDSAPIYTLGSQPGTEISNNYIQGVPAGHKYGMHPDEGSAFLNEHDNVLDLDQNVAYAINSGTWGRQHDLSLTNTYGTVNKIFDKNVPNSTIEDVRVYADGVWPSQAYGIAVNSGLEDAYKDIVPQSNLSLQDYALPASTFTGKGVSSLPVRTIGDATRTLWLAPSGTTTFAVGPTMTKAAGTATTINVPPTVGDYRLYVVDTQGNASAASKSLVRQRWAYVDDKDSGLTYSSGWSNWNDAQDFKGSENYTSRAGDSVQYSFTGSGVRYLGMKQPNMGKADVYIDGTLVQSGVDAYAPTVTKQVPLFERTDLAAGPHTIKVVCTGTKNAASSHTVCALDAFASMPFPAKNAFYKVLNKSGGKAIDVSGGSTSAGVSIIQWNDTGAQNQHWRWVAVGDGSYEIVNQNSGQLLDVTIGSTADGATIVQQPDNNGASQHWTLVANGNGYYKIKNVNSGKLLATSTASAQLVQTTDTNADSQLWQAVNVD
;
A
#
# COMPACT_ATOMS: atom_id res chain seq x y z
N MET A 1 70.22 -32.30 21.52
CA MET A 1 69.93 -30.85 21.37
C MET A 1 68.44 -30.69 21.06
N LYS A 2 67.75 -29.79 21.78
CA LYS A 2 66.40 -29.24 21.46
C LYS A 2 66.58 -27.98 20.58
N PRO A 3 65.52 -27.32 20.05
CA PRO A 3 64.18 -27.78 19.60
C PRO A 3 63.74 -27.11 18.25
N VAL A 4 62.52 -27.36 17.76
CA VAL A 4 61.47 -26.36 17.41
C VAL A 4 60.26 -27.02 16.69
N THR A 5 59.10 -26.41 16.97
CA THR A 5 57.66 -26.72 16.86
C THR A 5 56.98 -26.76 15.48
N SER A 6 55.88 -27.53 15.39
CA SER A 6 54.69 -27.33 14.52
C SER A 6 53.45 -27.89 15.26
N PRO A 7 52.24 -27.28 15.14
CA PRO A 7 51.18 -27.95 14.37
C PRO A 7 50.10 -27.07 13.70
N ILE A 8 49.61 -27.56 12.55
CA ILE A 8 48.22 -27.71 12.04
C ILE A 8 47.13 -26.76 12.60
N GLY A 9 46.55 -25.93 11.72
CA GLY A 9 45.33 -25.14 11.96
C GLY A 9 44.08 -25.75 11.31
N LYS A 10 42.97 -25.81 12.07
CA LYS A 10 41.61 -26.13 11.61
C LYS A 10 40.72 -24.89 11.72
N VAL A 11 39.85 -24.76 10.73
CA VAL A 11 38.89 -23.68 10.47
C VAL A 11 37.76 -23.65 11.53
N SER A 12 37.38 -22.45 11.97
CA SER A 12 36.09 -22.17 12.63
C SER A 12 35.59 -20.80 12.19
N ALA A 13 34.33 -20.79 11.75
CA ALA A 13 33.60 -19.63 11.27
C ALA A 13 33.22 -18.71 12.43
N CYS A 14 33.56 -17.42 12.32
CA CYS A 14 33.00 -16.37 13.16
C CYS A 14 31.76 -15.78 12.49
N LEU A 15 30.63 -15.86 13.20
CA LEU A 15 29.41 -15.11 12.96
C LEU A 15 29.68 -13.64 13.35
N ALA A 16 29.65 -12.71 12.40
CA ALA A 16 29.74 -11.28 12.68
C ALA A 16 28.32 -10.71 12.81
N MET A 17 27.90 -10.40 14.04
CA MET A 17 26.82 -9.45 14.29
C MET A 17 27.40 -8.04 14.22
N SER A 18 27.10 -7.30 13.15
CA SER A 18 27.37 -5.86 13.07
C SER A 18 26.19 -5.06 13.59
N LEU A 19 26.35 -4.53 14.81
CA LEU A 19 25.51 -3.52 15.42
C LEU A 19 25.81 -2.18 14.73
N SER A 20 24.89 -1.66 13.90
CA SER A 20 25.04 -0.31 13.33
C SER A 20 24.46 0.71 14.31
N ALA A 21 25.34 1.39 15.05
CA ALA A 21 24.99 2.56 15.84
C ALA A 21 24.79 3.77 14.91
N VAL A 22 23.55 4.22 14.75
CA VAL A 22 23.23 5.48 14.06
C VAL A 22 23.43 6.62 15.06
N LEU A 23 24.49 7.40 14.87
CA LEU A 23 24.69 8.69 15.54
C LEU A 23 23.68 9.69 14.95
N LEU A 24 22.65 10.05 15.73
CA LEU A 24 21.78 11.20 15.43
C LEU A 24 22.59 12.49 15.57
N THR A 25 23.22 12.91 14.48
CA THR A 25 23.51 14.33 14.29
C THR A 25 22.22 14.97 13.79
N SER A 26 21.79 16.04 14.46
CA SER A 26 20.78 16.95 13.90
C SER A 26 21.38 17.60 12.66
N LEU A 27 21.35 16.89 11.54
CA LEU A 27 21.56 17.49 10.23
C LEU A 27 20.36 18.40 10.02
N ALA A 28 20.54 19.70 10.27
CA ALA A 28 19.90 20.66 9.39
C ALA A 28 20.21 20.16 7.98
N THR A 29 19.17 19.84 7.21
CA THR A 29 19.33 19.45 5.80
C THR A 29 20.34 20.42 5.22
N PRO A 30 21.53 19.99 4.78
CA PRO A 30 22.41 20.91 4.09
C PRO A 30 21.55 21.47 2.98
N ILE A 31 21.34 22.79 2.99
CA ILE A 31 20.77 23.48 1.83
C ILE A 31 21.63 22.96 0.69
N PRO A 32 21.08 22.19 -0.28
CA PRO A 32 21.88 21.72 -1.39
C PRO A 32 22.57 22.96 -1.92
N ALA A 33 23.91 22.94 -1.98
CA ALA A 33 24.67 24.09 -2.44
C ALA A 33 24.02 24.52 -3.75
N SER A 34 23.30 25.64 -3.72
CA SER A 34 22.56 26.09 -4.90
C SER A 34 23.62 26.22 -5.97
N ALA A 35 23.45 25.49 -7.07
CA ALA A 35 24.29 25.72 -8.23
C ALA A 35 24.26 27.24 -8.50
N ALA A 36 25.40 27.80 -8.90
CA ALA A 36 25.45 29.20 -9.29
C ALA A 36 24.29 29.47 -10.27
N THR A 37 23.56 30.57 -10.12
CA THR A 37 22.48 30.91 -11.06
C THR A 37 23.05 31.72 -12.21
N GLN A 38 22.88 31.25 -13.43
CA GLN A 38 23.30 31.97 -14.64
C GLN A 38 22.27 33.05 -15.04
N ALA A 39 20.99 32.68 -15.03
CA ALA A 39 19.91 33.58 -15.44
C ALA A 39 18.62 33.28 -14.66
N THR A 40 17.77 34.30 -14.53
CA THR A 40 16.44 34.16 -13.94
C THR A 40 15.42 34.92 -14.78
N TYR A 41 14.36 34.22 -15.17
CA TYR A 41 13.24 34.76 -15.93
C TYR A 41 11.94 34.61 -15.15
N TYR A 42 10.98 35.47 -15.44
CA TYR A 42 9.66 35.47 -14.82
C TYR A 42 8.57 35.43 -15.90
N VAL A 43 7.55 34.63 -15.64
CA VAL A 43 6.33 34.53 -16.46
C VAL A 43 5.14 34.87 -15.58
N ALA A 44 4.20 35.67 -16.07
CA ALA A 44 2.99 36.04 -15.34
C ALA A 44 1.77 36.12 -16.28
N PRO A 45 0.54 35.82 -15.82
CA PRO A 45 -0.65 35.87 -16.68
C PRO A 45 -0.94 37.28 -17.25
N ASP A 46 -0.55 38.32 -16.52
CA ASP A 46 -0.65 39.74 -16.90
C ASP A 46 0.61 40.30 -17.60
N GLY A 47 1.60 39.43 -17.90
CA GLY A 47 2.83 39.78 -18.59
C GLY A 47 2.67 40.03 -20.09
N SER A 48 3.81 40.24 -20.77
CA SER A 48 3.90 40.37 -22.23
C SER A 48 5.15 39.65 -22.75
N ASP A 49 5.03 38.90 -23.84
CA ASP A 49 6.18 38.24 -24.50
C ASP A 49 7.10 39.25 -25.24
N THR A 50 6.75 40.54 -25.23
CA THR A 50 7.66 41.62 -25.64
C THR A 50 8.53 42.14 -24.48
N ASN A 51 8.25 41.72 -23.24
CA ASN A 51 9.00 42.16 -22.07
C ASN A 51 10.37 41.45 -21.98
N ALA A 52 11.21 41.90 -21.05
CA ALA A 52 12.54 41.32 -20.84
C ALA A 52 12.55 40.06 -19.94
N GLY A 53 11.40 39.62 -19.42
CA GLY A 53 11.31 38.47 -18.51
C GLY A 53 11.82 38.75 -17.10
N THR A 54 11.85 40.00 -16.65
CA THR A 54 12.24 40.37 -15.27
C THR A 54 11.03 40.32 -14.34
N ILE A 55 11.24 40.33 -13.02
CA ILE A 55 10.11 40.27 -12.06
C ILE A 55 9.11 41.43 -12.21
N THR A 56 9.56 42.61 -12.65
CA THR A 56 8.72 43.80 -12.89
C THR A 56 8.22 43.91 -14.32
N ALA A 57 8.79 43.14 -15.25
CA ALA A 57 8.37 43.06 -16.64
C ALA A 57 8.46 41.60 -17.10
N PRO A 58 7.55 40.73 -16.63
CA PRO A 58 7.58 39.30 -16.90
C PRO A 58 7.10 38.99 -18.32
N PHE A 59 7.53 37.85 -18.85
CA PHE A 59 6.94 37.24 -20.03
C PHE A 59 5.48 36.86 -19.79
N LYS A 60 4.70 36.67 -20.86
CA LYS A 60 3.31 36.22 -20.76
C LYS A 60 3.20 34.70 -20.78
N THR A 61 3.96 34.04 -21.67
CA THR A 61 3.80 32.61 -21.94
C THR A 61 5.03 31.80 -21.54
N LEU A 62 4.78 30.57 -21.08
CA LEU A 62 5.84 29.62 -20.77
C LEU A 62 6.60 29.20 -22.04
N GLN A 63 5.90 29.09 -23.18
CA GLN A 63 6.49 28.80 -24.47
C GLN A 63 7.55 29.83 -24.86
N HIS A 64 7.24 31.12 -24.69
CA HIS A 64 8.20 32.19 -24.98
C HIS A 64 9.39 32.15 -24.03
N ALA A 65 9.17 31.96 -22.73
CA ALA A 65 10.25 31.81 -21.77
C ALA A 65 11.20 30.65 -22.12
N ARG A 66 10.65 29.48 -22.49
CA ARG A 66 11.43 28.34 -23.01
C ARG A 66 12.24 28.74 -24.24
N ASP A 67 11.64 29.44 -25.20
CA ASP A 67 12.33 29.86 -26.42
C ASP A 67 13.48 30.84 -26.14
N VAL A 68 13.35 31.70 -25.12
CA VAL A 68 14.44 32.55 -24.63
C VAL A 68 15.55 31.70 -24.00
N VAL A 69 15.22 30.71 -23.18
CA VAL A 69 16.21 29.80 -22.56
C VAL A 69 17.08 29.12 -23.62
N ARG A 70 16.50 28.65 -24.74
CA ARG A 70 17.23 28.03 -25.87
C ARG A 70 18.35 28.91 -26.43
N THR A 71 18.28 30.22 -26.25
CA THR A 71 19.30 31.15 -26.76
C THR A 71 20.52 31.26 -25.84
N VAL A 72 20.41 30.79 -24.59
CA VAL A 72 21.43 31.00 -23.54
C VAL A 72 21.89 29.71 -22.83
N ASN A 73 21.28 28.56 -23.12
CA ASN A 73 21.56 27.29 -22.42
C ASN A 73 22.69 26.44 -23.05
N SER A 74 23.38 26.90 -24.11
CA SER A 74 24.40 26.10 -24.80
C SER A 74 25.75 26.00 -24.07
N ASN A 75 26.10 26.97 -23.23
CA ASN A 75 27.36 27.03 -22.47
C ASN A 75 27.09 27.41 -21.02
N MET A 76 26.29 26.61 -20.32
CA MET A 76 25.86 27.00 -18.98
C MET A 76 27.03 27.07 -18.00
N THR A 77 27.05 28.09 -17.15
CA THR A 77 27.96 28.22 -15.99
C THR A 77 27.21 28.17 -14.66
N GLY A 78 25.90 27.95 -14.75
CA GLY A 78 24.97 27.97 -13.65
C GLY A 78 23.58 27.55 -14.11
N ASP A 79 22.69 27.25 -13.17
CA ASP A 79 21.30 26.91 -13.46
C ASP A 79 20.56 28.13 -14.05
N ILE A 80 19.58 27.86 -14.91
CA ILE A 80 18.68 28.87 -15.45
C ILE A 80 17.30 28.66 -14.82
N ASN A 81 16.82 29.65 -14.08
CA ASN A 81 15.55 29.60 -13.38
C ASN A 81 14.46 30.36 -14.15
N VAL A 82 13.30 29.76 -14.35
CA VAL A 82 12.11 30.36 -14.93
C VAL A 82 10.99 30.26 -13.88
N TYR A 83 10.67 31.39 -13.25
CA TYR A 83 9.65 31.46 -12.22
C TYR A 83 8.29 31.87 -12.79
N LEU A 84 7.29 31.03 -12.59
CA LEU A 84 5.91 31.31 -12.96
C LEU A 84 5.20 31.94 -11.75
N ARG A 85 4.62 33.12 -11.96
CA ARG A 85 3.75 33.78 -10.99
C ARG A 85 2.40 33.06 -10.88
N GLY A 86 1.70 33.24 -9.77
CA GLY A 86 0.41 32.63 -9.51
C GLY A 86 -0.66 33.07 -10.51
N GLY A 87 -1.55 32.15 -10.86
CA GLY A 87 -2.66 32.38 -11.77
C GLY A 87 -2.75 31.36 -12.90
N ASP A 88 -3.73 31.57 -13.77
CA ASP A 88 -4.08 30.65 -14.85
C ASP A 88 -3.30 30.97 -16.13
N TYR A 89 -2.73 29.93 -16.74
CA TYR A 89 -2.00 29.95 -18.00
C TYR A 89 -2.69 29.00 -18.99
N PRO A 90 -3.56 29.52 -19.87
CA PRO A 90 -4.22 28.70 -20.88
C PRO A 90 -3.23 28.02 -21.82
N VAL A 91 -3.37 26.71 -22.01
CA VAL A 91 -2.56 25.89 -22.91
C VAL A 91 -3.44 25.35 -24.02
N SER A 92 -3.42 26.02 -25.18
CA SER A 92 -4.16 25.61 -26.37
C SER A 92 -3.43 24.62 -27.28
N SER A 93 -2.16 24.31 -26.96
CA SER A 93 -1.32 23.36 -27.69
C SER A 93 -0.16 22.88 -26.83
N THR A 94 0.30 21.65 -27.05
CA THR A 94 1.43 21.06 -26.34
C THR A 94 2.67 21.97 -26.29
N ILE A 95 3.23 22.12 -25.11
CA ILE A 95 4.50 22.80 -24.87
C ILE A 95 5.62 21.76 -24.98
N SER A 96 6.31 21.76 -26.12
CA SER A 96 7.39 20.81 -26.39
C SER A 96 8.74 21.28 -25.86
N TYR A 97 9.40 20.42 -25.08
CA TYR A 97 10.78 20.50 -24.63
C TYR A 97 11.57 19.39 -25.34
N THR A 98 12.65 19.77 -25.97
CA THR A 98 13.46 18.98 -26.89
C THR A 98 14.92 18.98 -26.42
N PRO A 99 15.86 18.32 -27.12
CA PRO A 99 17.28 18.44 -26.78
C PRO A 99 17.78 19.89 -26.73
N ALA A 100 17.18 20.81 -27.51
CA ALA A 100 17.51 22.23 -27.50
C ALA A 100 17.18 22.92 -26.16
N ASP A 101 16.35 22.32 -25.32
CA ASP A 101 15.90 22.86 -24.04
C ASP A 101 16.71 22.34 -22.84
N SER A 102 17.72 21.50 -23.12
CA SER A 102 18.47 20.80 -22.10
C SER A 102 19.34 21.73 -21.27
N GLY A 103 19.56 21.36 -20.01
CA GLY A 103 20.67 21.88 -19.22
C GLY A 103 22.01 21.35 -19.73
N THR A 104 23.03 22.20 -19.79
CA THR A 104 24.39 21.86 -20.26
C THR A 104 25.43 22.02 -19.15
N ASN A 105 26.62 21.47 -19.34
CA ASN A 105 27.76 21.59 -18.41
C ASN A 105 27.47 21.16 -16.96
N GLY A 106 26.53 20.24 -16.75
CA GLY A 106 26.13 19.76 -15.41
C GLY A 106 25.12 20.65 -14.68
N HIS A 107 24.58 21.67 -15.36
CA HIS A 107 23.56 22.57 -14.83
C HIS A 107 22.16 22.21 -15.32
N ARG A 108 21.14 22.78 -14.66
CA ARG A 108 19.73 22.51 -14.92
C ARG A 108 18.98 23.72 -15.45
N VAL A 109 17.93 23.45 -16.23
CA VAL A 109 16.90 24.44 -16.55
C VAL A 109 15.69 24.15 -15.65
N VAL A 110 15.33 25.11 -14.81
CA VAL A 110 14.31 24.95 -13.76
C VAL A 110 13.10 25.82 -14.08
N TYR A 111 11.95 25.19 -14.28
CA TYR A 111 10.65 25.85 -14.38
C TYR A 111 9.91 25.67 -13.06
N ALA A 112 9.72 26.73 -12.28
CA ALA A 112 9.20 26.62 -10.92
C ALA A 112 8.11 27.64 -10.63
N ALA A 113 7.21 27.30 -9.72
CA ALA A 113 6.37 28.29 -9.07
C ALA A 113 7.24 29.34 -8.34
N TYR A 114 6.82 30.60 -8.41
CA TYR A 114 7.46 31.66 -7.65
C TYR A 114 7.01 31.60 -6.17
N GLN A 115 7.92 31.18 -5.29
CA GLN A 115 7.63 31.04 -3.84
C GLN A 115 6.41 30.11 -3.61
N ASP A 116 5.43 30.55 -2.82
CA ASP A 116 4.22 29.81 -2.49
C ASP A 116 3.05 30.13 -3.45
N GLU A 117 3.30 30.84 -4.55
CA GLU A 117 2.27 31.14 -5.55
C GLU A 117 1.87 29.88 -6.34
N LYS A 118 0.63 29.81 -6.83
CA LYS A 118 0.09 28.64 -7.55
C LYS A 118 -0.12 28.94 -9.04
N PRO A 119 0.88 28.69 -9.91
CA PRO A 119 0.69 28.74 -11.36
C PRO A 119 -0.08 27.49 -11.85
N VAL A 120 -1.06 27.71 -12.72
CA VAL A 120 -1.91 26.64 -13.28
C VAL A 120 -1.77 26.61 -14.81
N LEU A 121 -1.17 25.56 -15.34
CA LEU A 121 -1.18 25.26 -16.77
C LEU A 121 -2.49 24.55 -17.11
N ASN A 122 -3.40 25.27 -17.76
CA ASN A 122 -4.79 24.86 -17.92
C ASN A 122 -5.09 24.49 -19.38
N GLY A 123 -5.37 23.22 -19.65
CA GLY A 123 -5.75 22.70 -20.97
C GLY A 123 -7.22 22.90 -21.31
N GLY A 124 -8.00 23.44 -20.38
CA GLY A 124 -9.42 23.69 -20.50
C GLY A 124 -9.75 25.13 -20.86
N VAL A 125 -10.99 25.33 -21.30
CA VAL A 125 -11.62 26.64 -21.51
C VAL A 125 -12.72 26.83 -20.49
N GLN A 126 -12.79 28.02 -19.91
CA GLN A 126 -13.88 28.38 -19.01
C GLN A 126 -15.19 28.49 -19.80
N VAL A 127 -16.22 27.78 -19.36
CA VAL A 127 -17.57 27.84 -19.94
C VAL A 127 -18.40 28.86 -19.19
N SER A 128 -18.94 29.84 -19.91
CA SER A 128 -19.73 30.95 -19.36
C SER A 128 -21.02 31.17 -20.16
N GLY A 129 -21.90 32.05 -19.68
CA GLY A 129 -23.18 32.31 -20.33
C GLY A 129 -24.27 31.27 -20.01
N TRP A 130 -24.22 30.68 -18.82
CA TRP A 130 -25.19 29.70 -18.35
C TRP A 130 -26.59 30.30 -18.23
N THR A 131 -27.57 29.61 -18.82
CA THR A 131 -29.00 29.94 -18.74
C THR A 131 -29.82 28.70 -18.39
N GLN A 132 -30.92 28.88 -17.66
CA GLN A 132 -31.80 27.76 -17.34
C GLN A 132 -32.48 27.27 -18.62
N HIS A 133 -32.42 25.96 -18.89
CA HIS A 133 -33.06 25.33 -20.03
C HIS A 133 -34.42 24.73 -19.66
N SER A 134 -34.43 23.79 -18.71
CA SER A 134 -35.64 23.11 -18.23
C SER A 134 -35.40 22.48 -16.86
N GLY A 135 -36.25 22.77 -15.87
CA GLY A 135 -36.07 22.26 -14.51
C GLY A 135 -34.67 22.58 -13.97
N ASN A 136 -33.91 21.55 -13.60
CA ASN A 136 -32.52 21.66 -13.14
C ASN A 136 -31.47 21.55 -14.25
N ILE A 137 -31.88 21.44 -15.51
CA ILE A 137 -30.96 21.43 -16.66
C ILE A 137 -30.68 22.88 -17.05
N TRP A 138 -29.40 23.21 -17.06
CA TRP A 138 -28.85 24.48 -17.51
C TRP A 138 -28.04 24.28 -18.77
N LYS A 139 -27.89 25.34 -19.57
CA LYS A 139 -27.12 25.28 -20.80
C LYS A 139 -26.25 26.51 -21.02
N ALA A 140 -25.16 26.33 -21.74
CA ALA A 140 -24.23 27.39 -22.13
C ALA A 140 -23.66 27.13 -23.53
N PRO A 141 -23.27 28.18 -24.28
CA PRO A 141 -22.55 28.01 -25.53
C PRO A 141 -21.14 27.46 -25.27
N LEU A 142 -20.71 26.51 -26.10
CA LEU A 142 -19.34 26.01 -26.13
C LEU A 142 -18.91 25.81 -27.58
N ASN A 143 -18.01 26.68 -28.06
CA ASN A 143 -17.54 26.63 -29.44
C ASN A 143 -16.55 25.48 -29.63
N ARG A 144 -17.07 24.32 -30.06
CA ARG A 144 -16.30 23.08 -30.22
C ARG A 144 -17.00 22.15 -31.22
N ASP A 145 -16.25 21.61 -32.18
CA ASP A 145 -16.81 20.78 -33.27
C ASP A 145 -16.78 19.27 -32.98
N ASN A 146 -16.14 18.85 -31.90
CA ASN A 146 -15.91 17.44 -31.58
C ASN A 146 -16.40 17.08 -30.17
N LYS A 147 -16.55 15.78 -29.92
CA LYS A 147 -17.07 15.24 -28.66
C LYS A 147 -16.34 15.81 -27.45
N LEU A 148 -17.09 16.15 -26.40
CA LEU A 148 -16.57 16.49 -25.08
C LEU A 148 -16.70 15.28 -24.15
N ARG A 149 -15.58 14.76 -23.63
CA ARG A 149 -15.58 13.57 -22.74
C ARG A 149 -15.61 13.92 -21.26
N ALA A 150 -15.10 15.08 -20.88
CA ALA A 150 -14.99 15.52 -19.50
C ALA A 150 -15.46 16.97 -19.36
N LEU A 151 -16.06 17.27 -18.21
CA LEU A 151 -16.46 18.61 -17.81
C LEU A 151 -16.19 18.72 -16.31
N TYR A 152 -15.74 19.88 -15.86
CA TYR A 152 -15.43 20.13 -14.45
C TYR A 152 -16.28 21.28 -13.95
N VAL A 153 -17.04 21.06 -12.88
CA VAL A 153 -17.90 22.06 -12.25
C VAL A 153 -17.45 22.20 -10.80
N ASN A 154 -17.01 23.40 -10.41
CA ASN A 154 -16.49 23.70 -9.08
C ASN A 154 -15.40 22.71 -8.63
N ASN A 155 -14.41 22.48 -9.50
CA ASN A 155 -13.27 21.58 -9.28
C ASN A 155 -13.66 20.10 -9.08
N LYS A 156 -14.83 19.69 -9.58
CA LYS A 156 -15.30 18.29 -9.58
C LYS A 156 -15.66 17.86 -11.00
N ARG A 157 -15.24 16.64 -11.38
CA ARG A 157 -15.63 16.03 -12.65
C ARG A 157 -17.14 15.74 -12.68
N ALA A 158 -17.81 16.29 -13.68
CA ALA A 158 -19.17 15.92 -14.06
C ALA A 158 -19.17 14.61 -14.86
N GLN A 159 -20.27 13.86 -14.81
CA GLN A 159 -20.42 12.61 -15.53
C GLN A 159 -21.09 12.85 -16.87
N MET A 160 -20.69 12.15 -17.94
CA MET A 160 -21.50 12.16 -19.16
C MET A 160 -22.87 11.55 -18.83
N ALA A 161 -23.94 12.15 -19.33
CA ALA A 161 -25.30 11.63 -19.24
C ALA A 161 -25.32 10.14 -19.61
N SER A 162 -25.81 9.27 -18.73
CA SER A 162 -25.60 7.83 -18.88
C SER A 162 -26.77 6.98 -18.40
N LYS A 163 -26.90 5.79 -19.00
CA LYS A 163 -27.90 4.79 -18.60
C LYS A 163 -27.37 3.38 -18.79
N THR A 164 -27.57 2.52 -17.81
CA THR A 164 -27.27 1.10 -17.92
C THR A 164 -28.45 0.35 -18.53
N ILE A 165 -28.19 -0.37 -19.63
CA ILE A 165 -29.19 -1.04 -20.46
C ILE A 165 -28.67 -2.45 -20.81
N ASN A 166 -29.55 -3.46 -20.75
CA ASN A 166 -29.21 -4.81 -21.17
C ASN A 166 -29.32 -4.98 -22.68
N SER A 167 -28.29 -5.54 -23.30
CA SER A 167 -28.26 -5.94 -24.71
C SER A 167 -29.08 -7.21 -24.93
N ALA A 168 -29.95 -7.19 -25.95
CA ALA A 168 -30.63 -8.35 -26.53
C ALA A 168 -29.77 -9.09 -27.57
N GLY A 169 -28.47 -8.78 -27.59
CA GLY A 169 -27.42 -9.49 -28.30
C GLY A 169 -27.02 -8.89 -29.64
N CYS A 170 -26.03 -9.53 -30.25
CA CYS A 170 -25.40 -9.17 -31.52
C CYS A 170 -26.41 -8.82 -32.64
N TYR A 171 -26.08 -7.79 -33.44
CA TYR A 171 -26.78 -7.41 -34.65
C TYR A 171 -25.80 -7.28 -35.82
N GLY A 172 -26.12 -7.90 -36.96
CA GLY A 172 -25.30 -7.85 -38.16
C GLY A 172 -23.93 -8.50 -38.00
N THR A 173 -23.11 -8.36 -39.04
CA THR A 173 -21.75 -8.94 -39.07
C THR A 173 -20.83 -7.98 -39.81
N TYR A 174 -19.72 -7.62 -39.16
CA TYR A 174 -18.63 -6.87 -39.77
C TYR A 174 -17.46 -7.81 -40.02
N THR A 175 -16.98 -7.88 -41.26
CA THR A 175 -15.91 -8.80 -41.67
C THR A 175 -14.62 -8.03 -41.91
N VAL A 176 -13.54 -8.52 -41.31
CA VAL A 176 -12.17 -8.03 -41.48
C VAL A 176 -11.40 -9.03 -42.33
N THR A 177 -10.73 -8.55 -43.36
CA THR A 177 -9.76 -9.32 -44.16
C THR A 177 -8.34 -8.92 -43.77
N ALA A 178 -7.49 -9.89 -43.45
CA ALA A 178 -6.09 -9.65 -43.14
C ALA A 178 -5.40 -8.87 -44.28
N GLY A 179 -4.65 -7.83 -43.94
CA GLY A 179 -3.94 -6.99 -44.90
C GLY A 179 -4.82 -5.97 -45.65
N GLN A 180 -6.13 -5.89 -45.38
CA GLN A 180 -6.99 -4.87 -46.02
C GLN A 180 -6.64 -3.44 -45.58
N ALA A 181 -5.95 -3.29 -44.44
CA ALA A 181 -5.43 -2.05 -43.89
C ALA A 181 -4.32 -2.35 -42.85
N PRO A 182 -3.47 -1.38 -42.46
CA PRO A 182 -2.41 -1.61 -41.47
C PRO A 182 -2.89 -2.13 -40.10
N TRP A 183 -4.12 -1.82 -39.72
CA TRP A 183 -4.73 -2.30 -38.48
C TRP A 183 -5.33 -3.72 -38.59
N ALA A 184 -5.47 -4.29 -39.79
CA ALA A 184 -6.13 -5.57 -40.01
C ALA A 184 -5.11 -6.72 -40.08
N TRP A 185 -4.58 -7.13 -38.93
CA TRP A 185 -3.52 -8.15 -38.89
C TRP A 185 -4.05 -9.56 -39.14
N GLU A 186 -5.31 -9.83 -38.79
CA GLU A 186 -5.96 -11.12 -39.00
C GLU A 186 -7.31 -10.99 -39.71
N SER A 187 -7.76 -12.09 -40.32
CA SER A 187 -9.12 -12.19 -40.86
C SER A 187 -10.10 -12.68 -39.80
N GLY A 188 -11.34 -12.19 -39.83
CA GLY A 188 -12.42 -12.71 -39.01
C GLY A 188 -13.67 -11.85 -39.11
N SER A 189 -14.66 -12.14 -38.27
CA SER A 189 -15.90 -11.37 -38.24
C SER A 189 -16.34 -11.12 -36.81
N GLN A 190 -16.94 -9.96 -36.58
CA GLN A 190 -17.45 -9.50 -35.28
C GLN A 190 -18.86 -8.93 -35.43
N CYS A 191 -19.52 -8.63 -34.31
CA CYS A 191 -20.82 -7.96 -34.34
C CYS A 191 -20.66 -6.55 -34.91
N ASP A 192 -21.57 -6.20 -35.82
CA ASP A 192 -21.63 -4.86 -36.40
C ASP A 192 -22.38 -3.87 -35.50
N GLY A 193 -23.26 -4.38 -34.64
CA GLY A 193 -23.97 -3.66 -33.61
C GLY A 193 -24.57 -4.59 -32.55
N ALA A 194 -25.41 -4.03 -31.68
CA ALA A 194 -26.19 -4.79 -30.70
C ALA A 194 -27.64 -4.28 -30.63
N LYS A 195 -28.54 -5.17 -30.23
CA LYS A 195 -29.99 -4.90 -30.08
C LYS A 195 -30.33 -4.52 -28.64
N TYR A 196 -31.35 -3.69 -28.47
CA TYR A 196 -31.86 -3.25 -27.17
C TYR A 196 -33.38 -3.11 -27.23
N SER A 197 -34.05 -3.22 -26.09
CA SER A 197 -35.49 -2.99 -26.01
C SER A 197 -35.82 -1.53 -26.36
N LEU A 198 -36.98 -1.30 -26.96
CA LEU A 198 -37.45 0.06 -27.30
C LEU A 198 -37.73 0.93 -26.06
N SER A 199 -38.04 0.30 -24.93
CA SER A 199 -38.32 1.00 -23.67
C SER A 199 -37.07 1.46 -22.95
N ASP A 200 -36.00 0.67 -23.01
CA ASP A 200 -34.77 0.99 -22.28
C ASP A 200 -33.91 1.98 -23.06
N LEU A 201 -33.80 1.78 -24.38
CA LEU A 201 -33.13 2.68 -25.31
C LEU A 201 -34.17 3.42 -26.16
N PRO A 202 -34.51 4.69 -25.84
CA PRO A 202 -35.39 5.51 -26.67
C PRO A 202 -34.71 5.85 -28.01
N ALA A 203 -35.45 6.51 -28.91
CA ALA A 203 -34.83 7.09 -30.10
C ALA A 203 -33.89 8.23 -29.68
N VAL A 204 -32.66 8.22 -30.18
CA VAL A 204 -31.67 9.28 -29.94
C VAL A 204 -31.72 10.27 -31.10
N ALA A 205 -32.10 11.50 -30.82
CA ALA A 205 -32.49 12.47 -31.86
C ALA A 205 -31.31 13.07 -32.65
N ALA A 206 -30.16 13.27 -32.00
CA ALA A 206 -29.00 13.94 -32.58
C ALA A 206 -27.68 13.38 -32.02
N ASN A 207 -26.56 13.67 -32.70
CA ASN A 207 -25.19 13.30 -32.31
C ASN A 207 -25.05 11.82 -31.90
N GLN A 208 -25.73 10.92 -32.63
CA GLN A 208 -25.68 9.48 -32.36
C GLN A 208 -24.25 8.91 -32.47
N ASP A 209 -23.40 9.58 -33.23
CA ASP A 209 -22.01 9.25 -33.44
C ASP A 209 -21.09 9.62 -32.27
N ASP A 210 -21.57 10.42 -31.30
CA ASP A 210 -20.87 10.70 -30.05
C ASP A 210 -21.28 9.76 -28.90
N VAL A 211 -22.30 8.91 -29.12
CA VAL A 211 -22.73 7.92 -28.12
C VAL A 211 -21.64 6.86 -27.98
N GLU A 212 -21.36 6.51 -26.72
CA GLU A 212 -20.45 5.43 -26.38
C GLU A 212 -21.16 4.36 -25.58
N ILE A 213 -20.68 3.12 -25.75
CA ILE A 213 -21.17 1.96 -25.03
C ILE A 213 -20.00 1.34 -24.29
N LYS A 214 -20.10 1.29 -22.96
CA LYS A 214 -19.12 0.64 -22.09
C LYS A 214 -19.63 -0.74 -21.66
N SER A 215 -18.78 -1.75 -21.79
CA SER A 215 -18.94 -3.06 -21.16
C SER A 215 -17.80 -3.29 -20.17
N ALA A 216 -18.07 -3.92 -19.03
CA ALA A 216 -17.04 -4.36 -18.10
C ALA A 216 -16.76 -5.85 -18.25
N THR A 217 -15.51 -6.24 -17.99
CA THR A 217 -15.11 -7.62 -17.74
C THR A 217 -14.61 -7.74 -16.30
N THR A 218 -13.91 -8.83 -15.96
CA THR A 218 -13.43 -9.07 -14.59
C THR A 218 -12.40 -8.03 -14.12
N TRP A 219 -11.43 -7.64 -14.96
CA TRP A 219 -10.30 -6.78 -14.57
C TRP A 219 -10.11 -5.55 -15.48
N THR A 220 -10.98 -5.36 -16.48
CA THR A 220 -10.88 -4.21 -17.39
C THR A 220 -12.26 -3.80 -17.90
N THR A 221 -12.30 -2.66 -18.60
CA THR A 221 -13.48 -2.15 -19.28
C THR A 221 -13.16 -1.91 -20.76
N ALA A 222 -14.14 -2.14 -21.62
CA ALA A 222 -14.07 -1.79 -23.03
C ALA A 222 -15.16 -0.78 -23.37
N ILE A 223 -14.83 0.16 -24.25
CA ILE A 223 -15.68 1.24 -24.73
C ILE A 223 -15.65 1.20 -26.26
N VAL A 224 -16.82 1.24 -26.89
CA VAL A 224 -16.95 1.38 -28.34
C VAL A 224 -17.82 2.60 -28.66
N GLY A 225 -17.43 3.35 -29.68
CA GLY A 225 -18.27 4.39 -30.26
C GLY A 225 -19.45 3.78 -31.03
N VAL A 226 -20.54 4.53 -31.13
CA VAL A 226 -21.70 4.21 -31.97
C VAL A 226 -21.62 5.07 -33.23
N ARG A 227 -22.03 4.54 -34.38
CA ARG A 227 -22.12 5.32 -35.64
C ARG A 227 -23.55 5.74 -35.95
N GLN A 228 -24.51 4.93 -35.50
CA GLN A 228 -25.93 5.15 -35.75
C GLN A 228 -26.77 4.32 -34.76
N ILE A 229 -27.89 4.88 -34.32
CA ILE A 229 -28.94 4.20 -33.57
C ILE A 229 -30.19 4.15 -34.47
N THR A 230 -30.65 2.94 -34.75
CA THR A 230 -31.80 2.69 -35.64
C THR A 230 -32.82 1.75 -34.99
N THR A 231 -33.89 1.45 -35.71
CA THR A 231 -34.85 0.40 -35.34
C THR A 231 -34.61 -0.82 -36.20
N SER A 232 -34.69 -2.02 -35.63
CA SER A 232 -34.63 -3.25 -36.41
C SER A 232 -35.75 -3.29 -37.46
N SER A 233 -35.53 -4.02 -38.55
CA SER A 233 -36.46 -4.07 -39.70
C SER A 233 -37.84 -4.65 -39.35
N ASP A 234 -37.91 -5.49 -38.31
CA ASP A 234 -39.15 -6.03 -37.74
C ASP A 234 -39.84 -5.06 -36.75
N GLY A 235 -39.23 -3.92 -36.47
CA GLY A 235 -39.72 -2.92 -35.53
C GLY A 235 -39.57 -3.30 -34.05
N ALA A 236 -38.97 -4.45 -33.72
CA ALA A 236 -39.01 -5.00 -32.36
C ALA A 236 -37.96 -4.42 -31.41
N ASN A 237 -36.83 -3.89 -31.92
CA ASN A 237 -35.69 -3.47 -31.10
C ASN A 237 -35.09 -2.15 -31.59
N ARG A 238 -34.43 -1.43 -30.69
CA ARG A 238 -33.39 -0.47 -31.08
C ARG A 238 -32.10 -1.20 -31.40
N VAL A 239 -31.35 -0.67 -32.35
CA VAL A 239 -30.07 -1.21 -32.77
C VAL A 239 -29.05 -0.08 -32.67
N ALA A 240 -28.03 -0.25 -31.82
CA ALA A 240 -26.85 0.61 -31.86
C ALA A 240 -25.81 -0.06 -32.76
N LEU A 241 -25.58 0.53 -33.92
CA LEU A 241 -24.52 0.13 -34.85
C LEU A 241 -23.20 0.73 -34.38
N PHE A 242 -22.18 -0.09 -34.21
CA PHE A 242 -20.91 0.35 -33.63
C PHE A 242 -20.04 1.08 -34.66
N GLN A 243 -19.12 1.94 -34.24
CA GLN A 243 -18.10 2.47 -35.14
C GLN A 243 -17.11 1.35 -35.48
N GLN A 244 -16.86 1.15 -36.77
CA GLN A 244 -15.90 0.18 -37.29
C GLN A 244 -14.72 0.91 -37.94
N PRO A 245 -13.49 0.38 -37.85
CA PRO A 245 -13.12 -0.94 -37.35
C PRO A 245 -12.88 -1.03 -35.83
N GLY A 246 -12.95 0.08 -35.08
CA GLY A 246 -12.57 0.12 -33.68
C GLY A 246 -13.38 -0.83 -32.79
N ALA A 247 -14.68 -0.97 -33.03
CA ALA A 247 -15.49 -1.96 -32.31
C ALA A 247 -15.09 -3.41 -32.63
N ALA A 248 -14.71 -3.73 -33.87
CA ALA A 248 -14.18 -5.04 -34.20
C ALA A 248 -12.83 -5.29 -33.51
N ILE A 249 -11.95 -4.26 -33.44
CA ILE A 249 -10.70 -4.33 -32.68
C ILE A 249 -10.99 -4.59 -31.20
N ALA A 250 -11.93 -3.85 -30.59
CA ALA A 250 -12.29 -4.02 -29.19
C ALA A 250 -12.90 -5.41 -28.89
N GLN A 251 -13.58 -6.03 -29.85
CA GLN A 251 -14.14 -7.38 -29.74
C GLN A 251 -13.11 -8.49 -30.07
N GLY A 252 -11.99 -8.15 -30.70
CA GLY A 252 -10.99 -9.08 -31.24
C GLY A 252 -10.24 -9.91 -30.19
N PRO A 253 -9.65 -9.27 -29.17
CA PRO A 253 -8.85 -9.95 -28.16
C PRO A 253 -9.58 -11.10 -27.48
N PRO A 254 -8.87 -12.18 -27.10
CA PRO A 254 -9.50 -13.32 -26.45
C PRO A 254 -9.95 -13.02 -25.01
N ASN A 255 -9.34 -12.02 -24.36
CA ASN A 255 -9.65 -11.59 -23.00
C ASN A 255 -9.80 -10.06 -22.93
N GLY A 256 -10.58 -9.59 -21.96
CA GLY A 256 -10.82 -8.15 -21.75
C GLY A 256 -11.59 -7.46 -22.89
N ASN A 257 -12.16 -8.22 -23.81
CA ASN A 257 -12.82 -7.71 -25.01
C ASN A 257 -14.15 -7.02 -24.71
N PHE A 258 -14.56 -6.17 -25.63
CA PHE A 258 -15.93 -5.66 -25.65
C PHE A 258 -16.90 -6.82 -25.89
N ASN A 259 -17.84 -7.01 -24.97
CA ASN A 259 -18.90 -8.01 -25.12
C ASN A 259 -20.13 -7.31 -25.71
N PRO A 260 -20.65 -7.75 -26.88
CA PRO A 260 -21.87 -7.16 -27.46
C PRO A 260 -23.16 -7.61 -26.75
N ASN A 261 -23.06 -8.48 -25.74
CA ASN A 261 -24.17 -9.01 -24.94
C ASN A 261 -24.02 -8.60 -23.47
N GLY A 262 -25.11 -8.74 -22.70
CA GLY A 262 -25.12 -8.47 -21.26
C GLY A 262 -25.43 -7.00 -20.96
N SER A 263 -24.95 -6.51 -19.82
CA SER A 263 -25.23 -5.16 -19.33
C SER A 263 -24.24 -4.16 -19.91
N HIS A 264 -24.76 -3.09 -20.54
CA HIS A 264 -23.98 -2.02 -21.13
C HIS A 264 -24.32 -0.68 -20.50
N THR A 265 -23.31 0.17 -20.26
CA THR A 265 -23.53 1.58 -19.93
C THR A 265 -23.48 2.41 -21.20
N PHE A 266 -24.62 2.95 -21.62
CA PHE A 266 -24.68 3.98 -22.64
C PHE A 266 -24.29 5.32 -22.04
N MET A 267 -23.48 6.08 -22.77
CA MET A 267 -22.99 7.37 -22.33
C MET A 267 -23.16 8.40 -23.45
N ASN A 268 -23.37 9.65 -23.06
CA ASN A 268 -23.39 10.84 -23.91
C ASN A 268 -24.60 10.91 -24.87
N ALA A 269 -25.81 10.68 -24.34
CA ALA A 269 -27.07 10.99 -25.03
C ALA A 269 -27.92 11.94 -24.17
N TYR A 270 -28.52 12.95 -24.81
CA TYR A 270 -29.35 13.95 -24.10
C TYR A 270 -30.55 13.29 -23.39
N GLU A 271 -31.10 12.24 -24.00
CA GLU A 271 -32.23 11.47 -23.46
C GLU A 271 -31.92 10.77 -22.14
N PHE A 272 -30.65 10.72 -21.72
CA PHE A 272 -30.20 10.18 -20.43
C PHE A 272 -29.72 11.27 -19.46
N LEU A 273 -29.89 12.55 -19.78
CA LEU A 273 -29.54 13.65 -18.88
C LEU A 273 -30.64 13.81 -17.83
N ASP A 274 -30.54 13.06 -16.72
CA ASP A 274 -31.63 12.97 -15.75
C ASP A 274 -31.21 13.04 -14.26
N GLN A 275 -29.91 13.00 -13.95
CA GLN A 275 -29.39 13.14 -12.59
C GLN A 275 -28.48 14.36 -12.39
N PRO A 276 -28.48 14.97 -11.19
CA PRO A 276 -27.48 15.98 -10.81
C PRO A 276 -26.03 15.53 -11.04
N GLY A 277 -25.23 16.42 -11.62
CA GLY A 277 -23.83 16.17 -11.95
C GLY A 277 -23.61 15.60 -13.35
N GLU A 278 -24.66 15.30 -14.10
CA GLU A 278 -24.56 14.85 -15.48
C GLU A 278 -24.44 16.00 -16.49
N PHE A 279 -23.76 15.78 -17.61
CA PHE A 279 -23.67 16.70 -18.73
C PHE A 279 -23.87 16.02 -20.09
N TYR A 280 -24.29 16.81 -21.08
CA TYR A 280 -24.36 16.42 -22.49
C TYR A 280 -23.89 17.59 -23.34
N PHE A 281 -23.01 17.34 -24.32
CA PHE A 281 -22.60 18.36 -25.27
C PHE A 281 -23.21 18.10 -26.65
N ASP A 282 -24.02 19.03 -27.12
CA ASP A 282 -24.53 19.05 -28.48
C ASP A 282 -23.50 19.72 -29.40
N LYS A 283 -22.61 18.91 -29.99
CA LYS A 283 -21.59 19.42 -30.92
C LYS A 283 -22.16 20.04 -32.18
N THR A 284 -23.38 19.65 -32.59
CA THR A 284 -23.99 20.19 -33.82
C THR A 284 -24.46 21.63 -33.60
N ASN A 285 -25.01 21.92 -32.41
CA ASN A 285 -25.51 23.24 -32.06
C ASN A 285 -24.54 24.06 -31.17
N HIS A 286 -23.36 23.51 -30.85
CA HIS A 286 -22.32 24.12 -30.02
C HIS A 286 -22.87 24.52 -28.63
N GLU A 287 -23.67 23.63 -28.04
CA GLU A 287 -24.42 23.90 -26.80
C GLU A 287 -24.17 22.80 -25.77
N LEU A 288 -23.66 23.20 -24.60
CA LEU A 288 -23.40 22.33 -23.47
C LEU A 288 -24.58 22.37 -22.51
N TYR A 289 -25.08 21.21 -22.12
CA TYR A 289 -26.13 21.01 -21.13
C TYR A 289 -25.55 20.37 -19.87
N TYR A 290 -25.99 20.85 -18.70
CA TYR A 290 -25.58 20.34 -17.40
C TYR A 290 -26.78 20.25 -16.46
N TYR A 291 -26.96 19.11 -15.82
CA TYR A 291 -27.98 18.92 -14.80
C TYR A 291 -27.36 19.30 -13.44
N LYS A 292 -27.75 20.45 -12.91
CA LYS A 292 -27.21 20.92 -11.63
C LYS A 292 -27.89 20.25 -10.43
N SER A 293 -27.16 20.12 -9.33
CA SER A 293 -27.72 19.84 -8.01
C SER A 293 -28.43 21.05 -7.42
N SER A 294 -29.24 20.83 -6.37
CA SER A 294 -29.93 21.91 -5.65
C SER A 294 -28.96 22.85 -4.92
N SER A 295 -27.79 22.36 -4.53
CA SER A 295 -26.73 23.11 -3.84
C SER A 295 -25.86 23.97 -4.77
N GLU A 296 -25.95 23.79 -6.09
CA GLU A 296 -25.14 24.53 -7.06
C GLU A 296 -25.86 25.78 -7.57
N ASP A 297 -25.09 26.87 -7.68
CA ASP A 297 -25.48 28.10 -8.36
C ASP A 297 -24.65 28.27 -9.64
N MET A 298 -25.31 28.14 -10.79
CA MET A 298 -24.67 28.25 -12.10
C MET A 298 -24.25 29.67 -12.46
N ALA A 299 -24.75 30.70 -11.76
CA ALA A 299 -24.30 32.07 -11.97
C ALA A 299 -22.87 32.30 -11.44
N THR A 300 -22.47 31.53 -10.42
CA THR A 300 -21.15 31.63 -9.78
C THR A 300 -20.27 30.39 -9.98
N ALA A 301 -20.81 29.33 -10.58
CA ALA A 301 -20.08 28.09 -10.80
C ALA A 301 -18.85 28.31 -11.70
N GLN A 302 -17.73 27.74 -11.30
CA GLN A 302 -16.55 27.66 -12.15
C GLN A 302 -16.65 26.39 -13.00
N VAL A 303 -16.85 26.55 -14.31
CA VAL A 303 -17.00 25.42 -15.23
C VAL A 303 -15.88 25.44 -16.26
N PHE A 304 -15.15 24.32 -16.38
CA PHE A 304 -14.09 24.15 -17.37
C PHE A 304 -14.35 22.93 -18.25
N ALA A 305 -14.17 23.11 -19.56
CA ALA A 305 -14.22 22.05 -20.56
C ALA A 305 -12.82 21.88 -21.18
N PRO A 306 -12.21 20.67 -21.19
CA PRO A 306 -10.96 20.41 -21.90
C PRO A 306 -11.01 20.84 -23.37
N ASN A 307 -9.89 21.35 -23.88
CA ASN A 307 -9.84 22.01 -25.19
C ASN A 307 -8.90 21.31 -26.18
N ASN A 308 -9.12 20.02 -26.43
CA ASN A 308 -8.42 19.25 -27.48
C ASN A 308 -6.90 19.11 -27.30
N VAL A 309 -6.39 19.27 -26.08
CA VAL A 309 -4.97 19.06 -25.77
C VAL A 309 -4.82 17.87 -24.83
N SER A 310 -4.31 16.74 -25.35
CA SER A 310 -4.07 15.54 -24.52
C SER A 310 -2.81 15.63 -23.68
N THR A 311 -1.77 16.24 -24.23
CA THR A 311 -0.47 16.42 -23.57
C THR A 311 -0.16 17.90 -23.50
N LEU A 312 -0.09 18.45 -22.29
CA LEU A 312 0.23 19.86 -22.07
C LEU A 312 1.74 20.08 -22.09
N ILE A 313 2.51 19.20 -21.43
CA ILE A 313 3.97 19.24 -21.42
C ILE A 313 4.50 17.98 -22.09
N LYS A 314 5.32 18.13 -23.14
CA LYS A 314 6.05 17.02 -23.75
C LYS A 314 7.54 17.25 -23.65
N ILE A 315 8.27 16.36 -22.98
CA ILE A 315 9.73 16.36 -22.87
C ILE A 315 10.24 15.18 -23.71
N ALA A 316 10.79 15.47 -24.89
CA ALA A 316 11.14 14.43 -25.84
C ALA A 316 12.48 14.67 -26.53
N GLY A 317 13.40 13.71 -26.39
CA GLY A 317 14.54 13.56 -27.28
C GLY A 317 14.13 13.04 -28.67
N THR A 318 15.13 12.76 -29.51
CA THR A 318 14.90 12.19 -30.85
C THR A 318 15.42 10.77 -31.03
N SER A 319 16.30 10.31 -30.13
CA SER A 319 16.99 9.02 -30.19
C SER A 319 17.67 8.71 -28.85
N THR A 320 18.15 7.47 -28.66
CA THR A 320 18.95 7.02 -27.49
C THR A 320 20.30 7.70 -27.31
N THR A 321 20.63 8.63 -28.21
CA THR A 321 21.88 9.40 -28.21
C THR A 321 21.64 10.91 -28.19
N ASN A 322 20.38 11.36 -28.34
CA ASN A 322 20.02 12.77 -28.42
C ASN A 322 18.77 13.02 -27.56
N HIS A 323 18.99 13.10 -26.26
CA HIS A 323 17.93 13.24 -25.27
C HIS A 323 17.60 14.71 -24.98
N ALA A 324 16.39 14.97 -24.48
CA ALA A 324 16.11 16.15 -23.68
C ALA A 324 16.61 15.92 -22.25
N ARG A 325 17.43 16.83 -21.69
CA ARG A 325 18.19 16.55 -20.45
C ARG A 325 18.12 17.63 -19.39
N ASN A 326 18.20 17.22 -18.12
CA ASN A 326 18.44 18.12 -16.97
C ASN A 326 17.39 19.24 -16.82
N ILE A 327 16.11 18.90 -17.00
CA ILE A 327 14.99 19.83 -16.86
C ILE A 327 14.22 19.54 -15.57
N THR A 328 13.93 20.58 -14.79
CA THR A 328 13.10 20.49 -13.59
C THR A 328 11.79 21.23 -13.77
N PHE A 329 10.67 20.62 -13.35
CA PHE A 329 9.41 21.30 -13.09
C PHE A 329 9.08 21.21 -11.60
N SER A 330 8.83 22.34 -10.96
CA SER A 330 8.61 22.41 -9.52
C SER A 330 7.42 23.27 -9.11
N GLY A 331 6.51 22.73 -8.30
CA GLY A 331 5.39 23.51 -7.73
C GLY A 331 4.29 23.90 -8.73
N LEU A 332 4.27 23.35 -9.94
CA LEU A 332 3.29 23.71 -10.95
C LEU A 332 2.00 22.89 -10.80
N THR A 333 0.85 23.50 -11.13
CA THR A 333 -0.39 22.75 -11.37
C THR A 333 -0.57 22.54 -12.87
N VAL A 334 -0.89 21.31 -13.30
CA VAL A 334 -1.16 20.96 -14.71
C VAL A 334 -2.49 20.23 -14.78
N GLU A 335 -3.47 20.78 -15.50
CA GLU A 335 -4.84 20.29 -15.46
C GLU A 335 -5.65 20.45 -16.75
N HIS A 336 -6.80 19.76 -16.80
CA HIS A 336 -7.81 19.83 -17.85
C HIS A 336 -7.33 19.36 -19.23
N SER A 337 -6.56 18.27 -19.29
CA SER A 337 -6.26 17.63 -20.58
C SER A 337 -7.49 16.93 -21.17
N ASP A 338 -7.49 16.79 -22.49
CA ASP A 338 -8.57 16.18 -23.28
C ASP A 338 -8.11 14.84 -23.90
N TRP A 339 -8.99 13.85 -24.01
CA TRP A 339 -8.69 12.64 -24.79
C TRP A 339 -9.96 11.91 -25.20
N ASN A 340 -10.10 11.65 -26.50
CA ASN A 340 -11.27 11.00 -27.11
C ASN A 340 -10.99 9.55 -27.52
N LEU A 341 -10.29 8.82 -26.65
CA LEU A 341 -9.94 7.40 -26.82
C LEU A 341 -8.98 7.14 -28.00
N PHE A 342 -8.69 5.87 -28.29
CA PHE A 342 -7.95 5.50 -29.49
C PHE A 342 -8.81 5.74 -30.72
N ASN A 343 -8.18 6.20 -31.81
CA ASN A 343 -8.83 6.38 -33.10
C ASN A 343 -8.12 5.56 -34.17
N VAL A 344 -8.82 4.57 -34.72
CA VAL A 344 -8.32 3.76 -35.83
C VAL A 344 -9.29 3.90 -36.99
N ALA A 345 -8.79 4.44 -38.11
CA ALA A 345 -9.58 4.66 -39.33
C ALA A 345 -10.91 5.41 -39.09
N GLY A 346 -10.92 6.40 -38.20
CA GLY A 346 -12.09 7.22 -37.88
C GLY A 346 -13.02 6.64 -36.82
N SER A 347 -12.73 5.44 -36.30
CA SER A 347 -13.51 4.80 -35.25
C SER A 347 -12.88 5.01 -33.88
N VAL A 348 -13.65 5.54 -32.93
CA VAL A 348 -13.20 5.72 -31.55
C VAL A 348 -13.57 4.54 -30.66
N PHE A 349 -12.60 4.06 -29.88
CA PHE A 349 -12.79 2.95 -28.95
C PHE A 349 -11.67 2.91 -27.91
N ARG A 350 -11.89 2.15 -26.85
CA ARG A 350 -10.84 1.73 -25.93
C ARG A 350 -11.11 0.33 -25.46
N GLN A 351 -10.17 -0.57 -25.66
CA GLN A 351 -10.20 -1.91 -25.07
C GLN A 351 -8.96 -2.01 -24.19
N GLY A 352 -9.13 -1.89 -22.87
CA GLY A 352 -8.01 -2.02 -21.94
C GLY A 352 -7.63 -3.49 -21.79
N GLN A 353 -6.34 -3.82 -21.81
CA GLN A 353 -5.87 -5.16 -21.45
C GLN A 353 -5.59 -5.22 -19.95
N GLN A 354 -4.57 -4.50 -19.51
CA GLN A 354 -4.19 -4.36 -18.11
C GLN A 354 -3.36 -3.10 -17.91
N GLY A 355 -3.53 -2.43 -16.77
CA GLY A 355 -3.01 -1.09 -16.59
C GLY A 355 -3.70 -0.15 -17.58
N ASN A 356 -2.95 0.69 -18.26
CA ASN A 356 -3.47 1.62 -19.24
C ASN A 356 -3.38 1.13 -20.70
N ALA A 357 -2.66 0.03 -20.98
CA ALA A 357 -2.49 -0.51 -22.33
C ALA A 357 -3.79 -0.94 -23.00
N GLY A 358 -3.91 -0.66 -24.30
CA GLY A 358 -5.04 -1.08 -25.12
C GLY A 358 -4.66 -1.49 -26.54
N SER A 359 -5.51 -2.34 -27.13
CA SER A 359 -5.29 -2.88 -28.48
C SER A 359 -5.47 -1.81 -29.55
N THR A 360 -4.56 -1.74 -30.53
CA THR A 360 -4.61 -0.77 -31.64
C THR A 360 -4.87 -1.42 -33.01
N VAL A 361 -4.90 -2.75 -33.05
CA VAL A 361 -5.04 -3.54 -34.28
C VAL A 361 -6.01 -4.70 -34.07
N TYR A 362 -6.67 -5.12 -35.15
CA TYR A 362 -7.54 -6.28 -35.15
C TYR A 362 -6.72 -7.55 -35.22
N ALA A 363 -6.67 -8.23 -34.07
CA ALA A 363 -6.03 -9.51 -33.86
C ALA A 363 -6.92 -10.36 -32.94
N ARG A 364 -6.96 -11.67 -33.18
CA ARG A 364 -7.75 -12.62 -32.38
C ARG A 364 -6.91 -13.59 -31.58
N LYS A 365 -5.67 -13.82 -32.02
CA LYS A 365 -4.73 -14.59 -31.22
C LYS A 365 -4.42 -13.87 -29.92
N ASN A 366 -3.94 -14.66 -28.96
CA ASN A 366 -3.36 -14.12 -27.75
C ASN A 366 -2.20 -13.16 -28.10
N PHE A 367 -2.08 -12.06 -27.35
CA PHE A 367 -1.08 -11.00 -27.47
C PHE A 367 0.38 -11.52 -27.50
N HIS A 368 0.66 -12.67 -26.89
CA HIS A 368 1.97 -13.32 -26.99
C HIS A 368 2.39 -13.55 -28.45
N ALA A 369 1.44 -13.90 -29.32
CA ALA A 369 1.71 -14.18 -30.73
C ALA A 369 2.35 -13.01 -31.50
N TYR A 370 2.24 -11.79 -30.95
CA TYR A 370 2.78 -10.58 -31.55
C TYR A 370 3.85 -9.91 -30.70
N THR A 371 4.28 -10.54 -29.60
CA THR A 371 5.23 -9.93 -28.65
C THR A 371 4.74 -8.55 -28.20
N TYR A 372 3.43 -8.42 -27.91
CA TYR A 372 2.75 -7.19 -27.47
C TYR A 372 2.72 -6.01 -28.43
N ARG A 373 3.15 -6.18 -29.68
CA ARG A 373 3.13 -5.10 -30.70
C ARG A 373 1.72 -4.66 -31.11
N ASN A 374 0.70 -5.44 -30.72
CA ASN A 374 -0.70 -5.15 -30.97
C ASN A 374 -1.33 -4.19 -29.94
N VAL A 375 -0.60 -3.79 -28.89
CA VAL A 375 -1.09 -2.86 -27.86
C VAL A 375 -0.23 -1.60 -27.75
N ASP A 376 -0.85 -0.51 -27.30
CA ASP A 376 -0.18 0.78 -27.05
C ASP A 376 -0.79 1.47 -25.81
N LEU A 377 -0.15 2.54 -25.37
CA LEU A 377 -0.52 3.34 -24.21
C LEU A 377 -1.27 4.62 -24.60
N PRO A 378 -2.22 5.09 -23.78
CA PRO A 378 -2.79 6.42 -23.93
C PRO A 378 -1.76 7.51 -23.60
N PRO A 379 -2.01 8.77 -24.02
CA PRO A 379 -1.11 9.87 -23.71
C PRO A 379 -1.21 10.30 -22.24
N GLY A 380 -0.10 10.79 -21.69
CA GLY A 380 -0.08 11.54 -20.42
C GLY A 380 -0.29 13.04 -20.65
N ILE A 381 -0.88 13.73 -19.67
CA ILE A 381 -0.89 15.20 -19.65
C ILE A 381 0.53 15.77 -19.57
N ILE A 382 1.44 15.03 -18.92
CA ILE A 382 2.89 15.19 -19.01
C ILE A 382 3.47 13.93 -19.67
N GLN A 383 4.14 14.10 -20.81
CA GLN A 383 4.71 12.99 -21.60
C GLN A 383 6.24 13.13 -21.68
N ILE A 384 6.98 12.07 -21.35
CA ILE A 384 8.44 12.04 -21.29
C ILE A 384 8.98 10.84 -22.08
N GLU A 385 9.86 11.10 -23.04
CA GLU A 385 10.43 10.12 -23.98
C GLU A 385 11.88 10.49 -24.34
N ASN A 386 12.80 9.53 -24.47
CA ASN A 386 14.21 9.73 -24.83
C ASN A 386 14.82 10.92 -24.04
N ALA A 387 14.81 10.81 -22.72
CA ALA A 387 15.10 11.92 -21.82
C ALA A 387 15.91 11.46 -20.62
N ASP A 388 16.76 12.31 -20.06
CA ASP A 388 17.49 11.99 -18.82
C ASP A 388 17.65 13.15 -17.84
N GLY A 389 17.76 12.82 -16.57
CA GLY A 389 17.91 13.83 -15.52
C GLY A 389 16.67 14.70 -15.36
N ILE A 390 15.47 14.19 -15.65
CA ILE A 390 14.21 14.95 -15.51
C ILE A 390 13.76 14.91 -14.05
N THR A 391 13.35 16.06 -13.52
CA THR A 391 12.84 16.15 -12.14
C THR A 391 11.46 16.80 -12.14
N LEU A 392 10.47 16.09 -11.62
CA LEU A 392 9.15 16.63 -11.30
C LEU A 392 9.01 16.66 -9.78
N GLN A 393 8.99 17.86 -9.20
CA GLN A 393 8.96 18.05 -7.77
C GLN A 393 7.75 18.85 -7.30
N ARG A 394 6.98 18.34 -6.34
CA ARG A 394 5.86 19.08 -5.72
C ARG A 394 4.85 19.67 -6.72
N ASN A 395 4.69 19.03 -7.88
CA ASN A 395 3.69 19.44 -8.86
C ASN A 395 2.33 18.84 -8.49
N THR A 396 1.25 19.49 -8.92
CA THR A 396 -0.11 18.95 -8.88
C THR A 396 -0.55 18.61 -10.30
N VAL A 397 -0.88 17.36 -10.55
CA VAL A 397 -1.46 16.91 -11.82
C VAL A 397 -2.90 16.49 -11.55
N GLN A 398 -3.88 17.13 -12.20
CA GLN A 398 -5.28 16.81 -11.92
C GLN A 398 -6.19 16.98 -13.11
N HIS A 399 -7.40 16.44 -13.02
CA HIS A 399 -8.47 16.67 -14.01
C HIS A 399 -8.03 16.29 -15.42
N THR A 400 -7.59 15.04 -15.62
CA THR A 400 -7.05 14.60 -16.92
C THR A 400 -8.12 13.92 -17.79
N GLY A 401 -7.92 13.96 -19.11
CA GLY A 401 -8.69 13.18 -20.08
C GLY A 401 -8.17 11.75 -20.28
N ALA A 402 -6.89 11.53 -19.95
CA ALA A 402 -6.18 10.25 -20.05
C ALA A 402 -5.26 10.03 -18.83
N ASP A 403 -3.98 9.71 -19.03
CA ASP A 403 -3.05 9.48 -17.93
C ASP A 403 -2.49 10.80 -17.37
N GLY A 404 -1.88 10.70 -16.20
CA GLY A 404 -1.13 11.77 -15.56
C GLY A 404 0.25 11.96 -16.20
N ILE A 405 1.27 11.33 -15.60
CA ILE A 405 2.67 11.47 -15.99
C ILE A 405 3.15 10.18 -16.65
N ASN A 406 3.54 10.26 -17.91
CA ASN A 406 4.01 9.11 -18.69
C ASN A 406 5.50 9.25 -18.99
N MET A 407 6.28 8.25 -18.55
CA MET A 407 7.65 7.96 -18.98
C MET A 407 7.56 6.63 -19.72
N VAL A 408 7.77 6.60 -21.03
CA VAL A 408 7.38 5.42 -21.81
C VAL A 408 8.48 4.83 -22.68
N ASN A 409 9.53 5.60 -22.99
CA ASN A 409 10.62 5.09 -23.81
C ASN A 409 11.91 5.82 -23.51
N ASP A 410 12.96 5.08 -23.18
CA ASP A 410 14.33 5.58 -23.01
C ASP A 410 14.42 6.79 -22.08
N VAL A 411 13.68 6.75 -20.96
CA VAL A 411 13.80 7.74 -19.90
C VAL A 411 14.76 7.23 -18.83
N THR A 412 15.82 7.99 -18.53
CA THR A 412 16.79 7.59 -17.51
C THR A 412 17.03 8.62 -16.42
N ASP A 413 17.51 8.16 -15.25
CA ASP A 413 18.05 9.01 -14.18
C ASP A 413 17.09 10.14 -13.73
N SER A 414 15.80 9.82 -13.66
CA SER A 414 14.73 10.82 -13.48
C SER A 414 13.92 10.57 -12.21
N GLN A 415 13.35 11.64 -11.65
CA GLN A 415 12.78 11.66 -10.30
C GLN A 415 11.44 12.37 -10.25
N LEU A 416 10.44 11.71 -9.65
CA LEU A 416 9.14 12.24 -9.31
C LEU A 416 9.04 12.26 -7.78
N THR A 417 9.14 13.46 -7.18
CA THR A 417 9.19 13.62 -5.73
C THR A 417 8.17 14.60 -5.19
N GLY A 418 7.37 14.22 -4.20
CA GLY A 418 6.45 15.15 -3.55
C GLY A 418 5.25 15.58 -4.41
N ASN A 419 4.99 14.92 -5.55
CA ASN A 419 3.90 15.33 -6.45
C ASN A 419 2.55 14.83 -5.93
N VAL A 420 1.49 15.54 -6.33
CA VAL A 420 0.10 15.19 -6.04
C VAL A 420 -0.61 14.86 -7.35
N THR A 421 -1.32 13.73 -7.39
CA THR A 421 -2.28 13.46 -8.47
C THR A 421 -3.68 13.37 -7.91
N ASN A 422 -4.67 13.88 -8.64
CA ASN A 422 -6.08 13.85 -8.25
C ASN A 422 -6.97 13.82 -9.49
N ASP A 423 -8.03 13.00 -9.47
CA ASP A 423 -9.01 12.94 -10.56
C ASP A 423 -8.36 12.65 -11.93
N ILE A 424 -7.56 11.58 -11.96
CA ILE A 424 -6.87 11.12 -13.16
C ILE A 424 -7.76 10.12 -13.89
N ALA A 425 -8.03 10.36 -15.18
CA ALA A 425 -8.90 9.49 -15.97
C ALA A 425 -8.35 8.06 -16.09
N GLY A 426 -7.04 7.92 -16.34
CA GLY A 426 -6.28 6.66 -16.44
C GLY A 426 -5.26 6.49 -15.31
N SER A 427 -4.05 6.03 -15.65
CA SER A 427 -2.98 5.85 -14.66
C SER A 427 -2.40 7.20 -14.22
N ALA A 428 -2.11 7.37 -12.93
CA ALA A 428 -1.47 8.60 -12.45
C ALA A 428 -0.02 8.71 -12.92
N ILE A 429 0.71 7.59 -12.89
CA ILE A 429 2.06 7.49 -13.40
C ILE A 429 2.20 6.22 -14.24
N THR A 430 2.77 6.33 -15.44
CA THR A 430 3.18 5.20 -16.26
C THR A 430 4.68 5.22 -16.51
N VAL A 431 5.32 4.05 -16.39
CA VAL A 431 6.77 3.85 -16.60
C VAL A 431 7.01 2.67 -17.56
N GLY A 432 7.85 2.87 -18.57
CA GLY A 432 8.15 1.89 -19.59
C GLY A 432 7.01 1.64 -20.58
N HIS A 433 7.25 0.72 -21.51
CA HIS A 433 6.30 0.39 -22.59
C HIS A 433 6.00 -1.12 -22.64
N PRO A 434 4.77 -1.54 -23.00
CA PRO A 434 4.43 -2.95 -23.18
C PRO A 434 5.18 -3.66 -24.30
N GLN A 435 5.80 -2.92 -25.23
CA GLN A 435 6.52 -3.50 -26.38
C GLN A 435 8.02 -3.75 -26.12
N HIS A 436 8.60 -3.24 -25.02
CA HIS A 436 10.04 -3.39 -24.71
C HIS A 436 10.40 -4.79 -24.17
N VAL A 437 9.91 -5.83 -24.84
CA VAL A 437 10.28 -7.22 -24.55
C VAL A 437 11.73 -7.47 -24.96
N TYR A 438 12.11 -7.04 -26.16
CA TYR A 438 13.44 -7.24 -26.75
C TYR A 438 13.91 -5.96 -27.43
N LEU A 439 14.86 -5.27 -26.81
CA LEU A 439 15.42 -4.05 -27.40
C LEU A 439 16.20 -4.35 -28.69
N GLY A 440 16.03 -3.47 -29.68
CA GLY A 440 16.77 -3.51 -30.94
C GLY A 440 16.33 -4.60 -31.90
N ASP A 441 15.15 -5.20 -31.69
CA ASP A 441 14.60 -6.24 -32.56
C ASP A 441 13.69 -5.70 -33.67
N TYR A 442 13.54 -4.38 -33.77
CA TYR A 442 12.79 -3.71 -34.83
C TYR A 442 13.20 -4.18 -36.24
N THR A 443 12.21 -4.48 -37.06
CA THR A 443 12.35 -4.69 -38.50
C THR A 443 11.22 -3.97 -39.23
N SER A 444 11.34 -3.78 -40.54
CA SER A 444 10.27 -3.14 -41.33
C SER A 444 8.98 -3.98 -41.42
N THR A 445 8.96 -5.22 -40.93
CA THR A 445 7.85 -6.16 -41.10
C THR A 445 7.29 -6.72 -39.79
N ASN A 446 7.93 -6.48 -38.64
CA ASN A 446 7.46 -7.02 -37.36
C ASN A 446 6.48 -6.11 -36.62
N ASN A 447 6.25 -4.89 -37.10
CA ASN A 447 5.35 -3.88 -36.50
C ASN A 447 5.78 -3.38 -35.11
N GLU A 448 7.08 -3.42 -34.80
CA GLU A 448 7.62 -2.80 -33.58
C GLU A 448 7.43 -1.28 -33.63
N LYS A 449 6.98 -0.65 -32.52
CA LYS A 449 6.67 0.79 -32.51
C LYS A 449 7.92 1.66 -32.62
N TYR A 450 9.00 1.27 -31.96
CA TYR A 450 10.21 2.10 -31.86
C TYR A 450 11.31 1.58 -32.78
N PRO A 451 11.86 2.43 -33.68
CA PRO A 451 13.08 2.11 -34.40
C PRO A 451 14.25 1.85 -33.44
N VAL A 452 15.22 1.02 -33.85
CA VAL A 452 16.39 0.60 -33.03
C VAL A 452 17.14 1.76 -32.38
N ASN A 453 17.26 2.90 -33.08
CA ASN A 453 18.00 4.07 -32.58
C ASN A 453 17.16 4.97 -31.63
N VAL A 454 15.88 4.67 -31.46
CA VAL A 454 14.95 5.40 -30.59
C VAL A 454 14.56 4.55 -29.38
N GLU A 455 14.48 3.23 -29.56
CA GLU A 455 14.06 2.28 -28.54
C GLU A 455 15.07 2.15 -27.39
N GLY A 456 14.60 2.36 -26.16
CA GLY A 456 15.38 2.18 -24.96
C GLY A 456 14.50 1.82 -23.76
N VAL A 457 15.07 1.09 -22.81
CA VAL A 457 14.38 0.76 -21.56
C VAL A 457 14.44 1.94 -20.61
N ASP A 458 13.33 2.24 -19.94
CA ASP A 458 13.33 3.22 -18.86
C ASP A 458 14.16 2.70 -17.68
N LYS A 459 15.05 3.55 -17.17
CA LYS A 459 16.08 3.12 -16.21
C LYS A 459 16.39 4.12 -15.11
N ASN A 460 16.59 3.62 -13.88
CA ASN A 460 16.98 4.45 -12.74
C ASN A 460 15.96 5.60 -12.50
N ILE A 461 14.71 5.20 -12.31
CA ILE A 461 13.58 6.11 -12.11
C ILE A 461 13.17 6.04 -10.64
N SER A 462 12.98 7.19 -9.99
CA SER A 462 12.47 7.27 -8.62
C SER A 462 11.10 7.92 -8.57
N ILE A 463 10.13 7.25 -7.95
CA ILE A 463 8.80 7.75 -7.61
C ILE A 463 8.73 7.72 -6.09
N THR A 464 9.04 8.85 -5.44
CA THR A 464 9.20 8.94 -3.99
C THR A 464 8.34 10.03 -3.37
N ASP A 465 7.74 9.78 -2.20
CA ASP A 465 6.96 10.78 -1.45
C ASP A 465 5.81 11.44 -2.25
N ASN A 466 5.18 10.73 -3.17
CA ASN A 466 4.04 11.26 -3.92
C ASN A 466 2.71 10.89 -3.24
N TYR A 467 1.73 11.79 -3.33
CA TYR A 467 0.34 11.50 -2.96
C TYR A 467 -0.49 11.24 -4.21
N LEU A 468 -0.77 9.98 -4.48
CA LEU A 468 -1.52 9.55 -5.66
C LEU A 468 -2.96 9.25 -5.24
N TYR A 469 -3.85 10.22 -5.44
CA TYR A 469 -5.24 10.14 -5.03
C TYR A 469 -6.19 10.04 -6.24
N ASP A 470 -7.24 9.24 -6.14
CA ASP A 470 -8.35 9.18 -7.10
C ASP A 470 -7.91 9.00 -8.55
N SER A 471 -7.25 7.86 -8.81
CA SER A 471 -6.76 7.48 -10.13
C SER A 471 -7.75 6.56 -10.87
N ALA A 472 -7.61 6.47 -12.19
CA ALA A 472 -8.41 5.60 -13.06
C ALA A 472 -9.93 5.87 -13.02
N VAL A 473 -10.35 7.14 -12.83
CA VAL A 473 -11.78 7.49 -12.62
C VAL A 473 -12.67 7.24 -13.85
N LEU A 474 -12.11 7.28 -15.07
CA LEU A 474 -12.82 6.93 -16.31
C LEU A 474 -12.44 5.55 -16.82
N PHE A 475 -11.23 5.11 -16.52
CA PHE A 475 -10.56 3.98 -17.13
C PHE A 475 -10.18 2.95 -16.08
N GLN A 476 -11.21 2.31 -15.52
CA GLN A 476 -11.15 1.57 -14.27
C GLN A 476 -10.19 0.37 -14.25
N GLY A 477 -9.73 -0.13 -15.40
CA GLY A 477 -8.69 -1.18 -15.50
C GLY A 477 -7.24 -0.68 -15.38
N SER A 478 -7.05 0.60 -15.07
CA SER A 478 -5.74 1.25 -14.89
C SER A 478 -5.35 1.34 -13.42
N SER A 479 -4.06 1.51 -13.15
CA SER A 479 -3.49 1.54 -11.79
C SER A 479 -2.98 2.94 -11.45
N ALA A 480 -2.79 3.28 -10.17
CA ALA A 480 -2.15 4.55 -9.85
C ALA A 480 -0.73 4.61 -10.42
N VAL A 481 0.06 3.53 -10.26
CA VAL A 481 1.36 3.35 -10.91
C VAL A 481 1.31 2.13 -11.82
N SER A 482 1.54 2.33 -13.11
CA SER A 482 1.66 1.26 -14.10
C SER A 482 3.07 1.20 -14.66
N ALA A 483 3.84 0.18 -14.28
CA ALA A 483 5.19 -0.05 -14.78
C ALA A 483 5.25 -1.33 -15.63
N TYR A 484 5.72 -1.19 -16.87
CA TYR A 484 5.85 -2.29 -17.83
C TYR A 484 7.25 -2.92 -17.74
N PHE A 485 7.98 -3.01 -18.85
CA PHE A 485 9.38 -3.43 -18.86
C PHE A 485 10.29 -2.27 -18.45
N VAL A 486 10.86 -2.35 -17.24
CA VAL A 486 11.68 -1.30 -16.61
C VAL A 486 12.86 -1.87 -15.83
N ASP A 487 13.99 -1.14 -15.84
CA ASP A 487 15.22 -1.50 -15.10
C ASP A 487 15.46 -0.50 -13.95
N SER A 488 15.60 -0.96 -12.72
CA SER A 488 15.95 -0.10 -11.59
C SER A 488 14.91 1.01 -11.32
N LEU A 489 13.62 0.67 -11.39
CA LEU A 489 12.53 1.54 -10.93
C LEU A 489 12.41 1.45 -9.39
N SER A 490 12.34 2.59 -8.72
CA SER A 490 12.10 2.69 -7.28
C SER A 490 10.77 3.41 -7.01
N VAL A 491 9.83 2.72 -6.37
CA VAL A 491 8.55 3.29 -5.91
C VAL A 491 8.55 3.22 -4.38
N ARG A 492 8.80 4.36 -3.73
CA ARG A 492 9.03 4.40 -2.27
C ARG A 492 8.29 5.51 -1.55
N HIS A 493 7.88 5.28 -0.30
CA HIS A 493 7.27 6.31 0.54
C HIS A 493 6.07 7.03 -0.09
N ASN A 494 5.35 6.40 -1.04
CA ASN A 494 4.17 7.02 -1.63
C ASN A 494 2.93 6.68 -0.81
N ARG A 495 1.98 7.60 -0.76
CA ARG A 495 0.61 7.32 -0.32
C ARG A 495 -0.27 7.18 -1.56
N ILE A 496 -0.82 6.00 -1.78
CA ILE A 496 -1.68 5.68 -2.92
C ILE A 496 -3.07 5.39 -2.37
N GLU A 497 -4.08 6.13 -2.82
CA GLU A 497 -5.41 6.09 -2.24
C GLU A 497 -6.51 6.19 -3.28
N LYS A 498 -7.56 5.38 -3.09
CA LYS A 498 -8.78 5.39 -3.92
C LYS A 498 -8.49 5.04 -5.39
N SER A 499 -8.27 3.75 -5.66
CA SER A 499 -8.14 3.21 -7.02
C SER A 499 -9.20 2.14 -7.28
N PRO A 500 -9.89 2.15 -8.43
CA PRO A 500 -10.87 1.13 -8.79
C PRO A 500 -10.25 -0.26 -8.98
N TRP A 501 -8.95 -0.34 -9.22
CA TRP A 501 -8.19 -1.56 -9.46
C TRP A 501 -6.86 -1.50 -8.70
N ALA A 502 -5.76 -2.03 -9.26
CA ALA A 502 -4.48 -2.09 -8.57
C ALA A 502 -3.96 -0.70 -8.13
N GLY A 503 -3.16 -0.68 -7.07
CA GLY A 503 -2.38 0.50 -6.69
C GLY A 503 -1.12 0.59 -7.55
N ILE A 504 -0.30 -0.46 -7.51
CA ILE A 504 0.94 -0.58 -8.26
C ILE A 504 0.92 -1.87 -9.08
N THR A 505 1.08 -1.76 -10.39
CA THR A 505 1.36 -2.90 -11.28
C THR A 505 2.80 -2.80 -11.77
N LEU A 506 3.59 -3.85 -11.58
CA LEU A 506 5.00 -3.89 -11.94
C LEU A 506 5.33 -5.10 -12.83
N GLY A 507 5.89 -4.81 -13.99
CA GLY A 507 6.27 -5.82 -14.97
C GLY A 507 5.16 -6.09 -15.98
N TRP A 508 5.51 -6.86 -17.00
CA TRP A 508 4.62 -7.20 -18.10
C TRP A 508 5.03 -8.54 -18.70
N GLY A 509 4.14 -9.16 -19.46
CA GLY A 509 4.52 -10.26 -20.34
C GLY A 509 3.77 -11.58 -20.19
N TRP A 510 2.99 -11.80 -19.12
CA TRP A 510 2.14 -12.99 -18.84
C TRP A 510 2.71 -14.35 -19.30
N TRP A 511 4.04 -14.46 -19.31
CA TRP A 511 4.78 -15.61 -19.84
C TRP A 511 6.25 -15.38 -19.55
N ASN A 512 7.02 -16.47 -19.53
CA ASN A 512 8.47 -16.39 -19.36
C ASN A 512 9.16 -16.11 -20.69
N PHE A 513 9.64 -14.88 -20.87
CA PHE A 513 10.64 -14.50 -21.88
C PHE A 513 12.07 -14.86 -21.39
N ASP A 514 12.22 -16.01 -20.73
CA ASP A 514 13.43 -16.46 -20.03
C ASP A 514 14.49 -17.11 -20.94
N GLY A 515 14.20 -17.20 -22.25
CA GLY A 515 15.08 -17.85 -23.22
C GLY A 515 15.17 -19.38 -23.10
N SER A 516 14.38 -20.01 -22.23
CA SER A 516 14.29 -21.48 -22.15
C SER A 516 13.76 -22.11 -23.43
N THR A 517 13.84 -23.45 -23.56
CA THR A 517 13.35 -24.18 -24.75
C THR A 517 11.88 -23.90 -25.06
N ASN A 518 11.06 -23.59 -24.05
CA ASN A 518 9.64 -23.28 -24.17
C ASN A 518 9.33 -21.76 -24.09
N SER A 519 10.36 -20.90 -24.08
CA SER A 519 10.21 -19.46 -24.27
C SER A 519 9.70 -19.17 -25.68
N ILE A 520 9.03 -18.03 -25.88
CA ILE A 520 8.62 -17.58 -27.22
C ILE A 520 9.82 -17.38 -28.16
N ARG A 521 10.98 -17.04 -27.60
CA ARG A 521 12.26 -16.93 -28.30
C ARG A 521 13.32 -17.77 -27.57
N PRO A 522 13.40 -19.08 -27.84
CA PRO A 522 14.40 -19.94 -27.22
C PRO A 522 15.83 -19.44 -27.48
N GLY A 523 16.68 -19.51 -26.45
CA GLY A 523 18.07 -19.03 -26.48
C GLY A 523 18.25 -17.52 -26.31
N VAL A 524 17.16 -16.74 -26.25
CA VAL A 524 17.22 -15.27 -26.13
C VAL A 524 16.33 -14.80 -24.97
N PRO A 525 16.88 -14.68 -23.75
CA PRO A 525 16.15 -14.10 -22.63
C PRO A 525 15.92 -12.60 -22.81
N THR A 526 14.81 -12.08 -22.31
CA THR A 526 14.62 -10.65 -22.10
C THR A 526 15.56 -10.14 -21.01
N THR A 527 15.95 -8.87 -21.10
CA THR A 527 16.85 -8.21 -20.13
C THR A 527 16.31 -6.87 -19.62
N THR A 528 15.05 -6.55 -19.93
CA THR A 528 14.46 -5.22 -19.76
C THR A 528 13.76 -5.01 -18.43
N ALA A 529 13.19 -6.05 -17.81
CA ALA A 529 12.59 -5.95 -16.47
C ALA A 529 13.55 -6.51 -15.39
N LYS A 530 14.06 -5.68 -14.47
CA LYS A 530 14.98 -6.10 -13.39
C LYS A 530 15.26 -4.99 -12.37
N ASN A 531 15.83 -5.36 -11.22
CA ASN A 531 16.34 -4.46 -10.18
C ASN A 531 15.31 -3.47 -9.61
N ASN A 532 14.02 -3.80 -9.67
CA ASN A 532 12.96 -2.89 -9.27
C ASN A 532 12.74 -2.92 -7.75
N THR A 533 12.22 -1.84 -7.17
CA THR A 533 11.96 -1.76 -5.73
C THR A 533 10.60 -1.12 -5.46
N ILE A 534 9.74 -1.80 -4.69
CA ILE A 534 8.50 -1.26 -4.15
C ILE A 534 8.58 -1.34 -2.63
N SER A 535 8.81 -0.22 -1.94
CA SER A 535 8.96 -0.30 -0.48
C SER A 535 8.49 0.92 0.28
N TYR A 536 8.08 0.71 1.53
CA TYR A 536 7.57 1.79 2.39
C TYR A 536 6.37 2.54 1.80
N ASN A 537 5.60 1.95 0.89
CA ASN A 537 4.39 2.60 0.38
C ASN A 537 3.19 2.31 1.30
N GLN A 538 2.27 3.28 1.40
CA GLN A 538 0.98 3.11 2.06
C GLN A 538 -0.12 3.08 0.99
N LEU A 539 -0.78 1.95 0.82
CA LEU A 539 -1.87 1.76 -0.15
C LEU A 539 -3.19 1.67 0.62
N VAL A 540 -4.15 2.53 0.29
CA VAL A 540 -5.43 2.65 1.00
C VAL A 540 -6.58 2.61 0.01
N ASP A 541 -7.57 1.76 0.26
CA ASP A 541 -8.80 1.67 -0.54
C ASP A 541 -8.49 1.53 -2.05
N THR A 542 -7.61 0.59 -2.39
CA THR A 542 -7.39 0.12 -3.76
C THR A 542 -8.26 -1.11 -4.01
N MET A 543 -8.39 -1.55 -5.27
CA MET A 543 -9.27 -2.67 -5.66
C MET A 543 -10.74 -2.42 -5.36
N GLN A 544 -11.27 -1.21 -5.60
CA GLN A 544 -12.64 -0.85 -5.18
C GLN A 544 -13.76 -1.21 -6.18
N VAL A 545 -13.41 -1.57 -7.42
CA VAL A 545 -14.40 -1.77 -8.50
C VAL A 545 -14.15 -3.05 -9.29
N LEU A 546 -12.93 -3.25 -9.79
CA LEU A 546 -12.57 -4.40 -10.62
C LEU A 546 -11.84 -5.47 -9.81
N GLY A 547 -11.85 -6.71 -10.31
CA GLY A 547 -11.21 -7.87 -9.71
C GLY A 547 -9.92 -8.29 -10.41
N ASP A 548 -9.46 -9.51 -10.09
CA ASP A 548 -8.29 -10.17 -10.69
C ASP A 548 -6.99 -9.35 -10.65
N SER A 549 -6.75 -8.73 -9.51
CA SER A 549 -5.49 -8.05 -9.21
C SER A 549 -5.35 -7.89 -7.70
N ALA A 550 -4.33 -7.17 -7.28
CA ALA A 550 -4.05 -6.80 -5.90
C ALA A 550 -3.57 -5.35 -5.82
N PRO A 551 -3.60 -4.73 -4.62
CA PRO A 551 -2.95 -3.45 -4.36
C PRO A 551 -1.53 -3.37 -4.92
N ILE A 552 -0.75 -4.45 -4.77
CA ILE A 552 0.53 -4.66 -5.46
C ILE A 552 0.40 -5.93 -6.32
N TYR A 553 0.62 -5.77 -7.62
CA TYR A 553 0.46 -6.82 -8.62
C TYR A 553 1.70 -6.88 -9.52
N THR A 554 2.21 -8.08 -9.82
CA THR A 554 3.41 -8.25 -10.65
C THR A 554 3.23 -9.24 -11.80
N LEU A 555 4.03 -9.05 -12.85
CA LEU A 555 4.09 -9.93 -14.02
C LEU A 555 5.51 -10.15 -14.52
N GLY A 556 5.74 -11.33 -15.10
CA GLY A 556 6.97 -11.64 -15.80
C GLY A 556 8.22 -11.75 -14.90
N SER A 557 9.33 -12.19 -15.49
CA SER A 557 10.60 -12.38 -14.79
C SER A 557 11.29 -11.04 -14.52
N GLN A 558 11.68 -10.79 -13.27
CA GLN A 558 12.24 -9.51 -12.85
C GLN A 558 13.41 -9.68 -11.84
N PRO A 559 14.56 -10.21 -12.26
CA PRO A 559 15.68 -10.49 -11.36
C PRO A 559 16.14 -9.26 -10.57
N GLY A 560 16.42 -9.47 -9.28
CA GLY A 560 16.87 -8.41 -8.36
C GLY A 560 15.74 -7.50 -7.87
N THR A 561 14.48 -7.88 -8.06
CA THR A 561 13.33 -7.07 -7.63
C THR A 561 12.95 -7.34 -6.18
N GLU A 562 12.67 -6.26 -5.47
CA GLU A 562 12.45 -6.22 -4.02
C GLU A 562 11.12 -5.52 -3.69
N ILE A 563 10.25 -6.19 -2.94
CA ILE A 563 8.94 -5.66 -2.52
C ILE A 563 8.79 -5.81 -1.00
N SER A 564 9.06 -4.75 -0.25
CA SER A 564 9.10 -4.86 1.20
C SER A 564 8.66 -3.63 1.98
N ASN A 565 8.28 -3.83 3.24
CA ASN A 565 7.92 -2.74 4.14
C ASN A 565 6.69 -1.92 3.67
N ASN A 566 5.78 -2.52 2.88
CA ASN A 566 4.55 -1.84 2.44
C ASN A 566 3.40 -2.08 3.43
N TYR A 567 2.53 -1.08 3.59
CA TYR A 567 1.30 -1.19 4.37
C TYR A 567 0.08 -1.06 3.45
N ILE A 568 -0.69 -2.14 3.35
CA ILE A 568 -1.85 -2.27 2.48
C ILE A 568 -3.11 -2.29 3.34
N GLN A 569 -4.07 -1.42 3.02
CA GLN A 569 -5.31 -1.22 3.76
C GLN A 569 -6.51 -1.14 2.82
N GLY A 570 -7.66 -1.66 3.26
CA GLY A 570 -8.94 -1.36 2.63
C GLY A 570 -9.26 -2.18 1.38
N VAL A 571 -8.69 -3.39 1.24
CA VAL A 571 -9.13 -4.34 0.21
C VAL A 571 -10.54 -4.86 0.60
N PRO A 572 -11.60 -4.59 -0.20
CA PRO A 572 -12.97 -4.85 0.24
C PRO A 572 -13.35 -6.33 0.24
N ALA A 573 -14.40 -6.67 0.99
CA ALA A 573 -15.04 -7.98 0.95
C ALA A 573 -15.45 -8.38 -0.48
N GLY A 574 -15.26 -9.65 -0.85
CA GLY A 574 -15.60 -10.15 -2.20
C GLY A 574 -14.54 -9.90 -3.27
N HIS A 575 -13.51 -9.09 -2.97
CA HIS A 575 -12.29 -9.02 -3.79
C HIS A 575 -11.38 -10.20 -3.48
N LYS A 576 -10.51 -10.52 -4.46
CA LYS A 576 -9.83 -11.80 -4.45
C LYS A 576 -8.47 -11.76 -3.72
N TYR A 577 -7.63 -10.73 -3.91
CA TYR A 577 -6.20 -10.86 -3.55
C TYR A 577 -5.62 -9.65 -2.77
N GLY A 578 -4.76 -9.92 -1.77
CA GLY A 578 -3.98 -8.89 -1.05
C GLY A 578 -2.64 -8.54 -1.70
N MET A 579 -1.90 -9.55 -2.14
CA MET A 579 -0.71 -9.46 -3.00
C MET A 579 -0.85 -10.50 -4.11
N HIS A 580 -0.40 -10.17 -5.32
CA HIS A 580 -0.60 -11.04 -6.47
C HIS A 580 0.60 -11.02 -7.42
N PRO A 581 1.59 -11.91 -7.20
CA PRO A 581 2.50 -12.31 -8.25
C PRO A 581 1.72 -13.16 -9.26
N ASP A 582 1.47 -12.60 -10.44
CA ASP A 582 0.70 -13.23 -11.50
C ASP A 582 1.61 -13.85 -12.56
N GLU A 583 1.03 -14.33 -13.68
CA GLU A 583 1.67 -15.12 -14.72
C GLU A 583 3.11 -14.70 -15.08
N GLY A 584 4.03 -15.66 -14.96
CA GLY A 584 5.44 -15.49 -15.27
C GLY A 584 6.26 -14.70 -14.25
N SER A 585 5.66 -14.24 -13.14
CA SER A 585 6.38 -13.64 -12.03
C SER A 585 7.51 -14.55 -11.56
N ALA A 586 8.75 -14.05 -11.59
CA ALA A 586 9.92 -14.81 -11.17
C ALA A 586 11.06 -13.92 -10.66
N PHE A 587 11.85 -14.46 -9.73
CA PHE A 587 12.97 -13.77 -9.06
C PHE A 587 12.55 -12.54 -8.27
N LEU A 588 11.39 -12.62 -7.62
CA LEU A 588 10.84 -11.59 -6.75
C LEU A 588 11.12 -11.94 -5.29
N ASN A 589 11.65 -10.97 -4.55
CA ASN A 589 11.78 -11.06 -3.11
C ASN A 589 10.75 -10.13 -2.45
N GLU A 590 9.72 -10.70 -1.85
CA GLU A 590 8.67 -9.99 -1.14
C GLU A 590 8.73 -10.31 0.36
N HIS A 591 8.96 -9.32 1.20
CA HIS A 591 9.04 -9.53 2.65
C HIS A 591 8.67 -8.32 3.49
N ASP A 592 8.38 -8.53 4.77
CA ASP A 592 8.08 -7.43 5.71
C ASP A 592 6.89 -6.57 5.25
N ASN A 593 5.86 -7.16 4.64
CA ASN A 593 4.64 -6.45 4.23
C ASN A 593 3.52 -6.66 5.25
N VAL A 594 2.67 -5.64 5.44
CA VAL A 594 1.51 -5.68 6.34
C VAL A 594 0.22 -5.55 5.53
N LEU A 595 -0.63 -6.57 5.61
CA LEU A 595 -1.86 -6.72 4.83
C LEU A 595 -3.10 -6.61 5.74
N ASP A 596 -3.66 -5.40 5.83
CA ASP A 596 -4.92 -5.11 6.53
C ASP A 596 -6.11 -5.34 5.58
N LEU A 597 -6.47 -6.62 5.43
CA LEU A 597 -7.44 -7.10 4.46
C LEU A 597 -8.79 -7.42 5.11
N ASP A 598 -9.87 -7.34 4.34
CA ASP A 598 -11.14 -7.91 4.76
C ASP A 598 -11.02 -9.42 5.03
N GLN A 599 -11.73 -9.92 6.04
CA GLN A 599 -11.68 -11.34 6.42
C GLN A 599 -12.15 -12.28 5.30
N ASN A 600 -12.99 -11.78 4.38
CA ASN A 600 -13.59 -12.56 3.30
C ASN A 600 -12.83 -12.47 1.97
N VAL A 601 -11.61 -11.92 1.92
CA VAL A 601 -10.78 -12.02 0.72
C VAL A 601 -10.53 -13.48 0.35
N ALA A 602 -10.37 -13.78 -0.94
CA ALA A 602 -10.10 -15.15 -1.40
C ALA A 602 -8.69 -15.59 -0.98
N TYR A 603 -7.69 -14.75 -1.19
CA TYR A 603 -6.29 -14.97 -0.82
C TYR A 603 -5.65 -13.67 -0.30
N ALA A 604 -4.88 -13.77 0.78
CA ALA A 604 -3.90 -12.76 1.13
C ALA A 604 -2.78 -12.71 0.09
N ILE A 605 -2.33 -13.88 -0.37
CA ILE A 605 -1.28 -14.02 -1.39
C ILE A 605 -1.80 -14.96 -2.48
N ASN A 606 -1.94 -14.46 -3.70
CA ASN A 606 -2.30 -15.26 -4.86
C ASN A 606 -1.05 -15.62 -5.67
N SER A 607 -0.32 -16.63 -5.20
CA SER A 607 0.83 -17.25 -5.87
C SER A 607 0.44 -18.61 -6.46
N GLY A 608 1.04 -19.02 -7.57
CA GLY A 608 0.79 -20.34 -8.14
C GLY A 608 1.75 -20.72 -9.26
N THR A 609 1.49 -21.81 -9.96
CA THR A 609 2.39 -22.31 -11.02
C THR A 609 2.00 -21.84 -12.42
N TRP A 610 0.90 -21.08 -12.53
CA TRP A 610 0.39 -20.60 -13.81
C TRP A 610 1.37 -19.62 -14.46
N GLY A 611 1.55 -19.73 -15.78
CA GLY A 611 2.52 -18.90 -16.51
C GLY A 611 3.98 -19.20 -16.17
N ARG A 612 4.26 -20.32 -15.47
CA ARG A 612 5.61 -20.74 -15.02
C ARG A 612 6.24 -19.77 -14.01
N GLN A 613 5.48 -19.31 -13.00
CA GLN A 613 6.10 -18.63 -11.87
C GLN A 613 7.15 -19.53 -11.20
N HIS A 614 8.25 -18.95 -10.73
CA HIS A 614 9.32 -19.66 -10.03
C HIS A 614 10.24 -18.68 -9.29
N ASP A 615 11.09 -19.20 -8.40
CA ASP A 615 12.09 -18.40 -7.68
C ASP A 615 11.48 -17.19 -6.96
N LEU A 616 10.29 -17.37 -6.35
CA LEU A 616 9.65 -16.39 -5.49
C LEU A 616 10.11 -16.56 -4.04
N SER A 617 10.41 -15.47 -3.36
CA SER A 617 10.70 -15.45 -1.92
C SER A 617 9.66 -14.58 -1.23
N LEU A 618 8.58 -15.19 -0.73
CA LEU A 618 7.46 -14.53 -0.05
C LEU A 618 7.54 -14.86 1.45
N THR A 619 8.15 -13.98 2.25
CA THR A 619 8.51 -14.28 3.64
C THR A 619 8.08 -13.16 4.60
N ASN A 620 8.00 -13.47 5.90
CA ASN A 620 7.76 -12.47 6.95
C ASN A 620 6.58 -11.49 6.69
N THR A 621 5.49 -11.97 6.09
CA THR A 621 4.29 -11.17 5.81
C THR A 621 3.32 -11.25 6.97
N TYR A 622 2.76 -10.11 7.37
CA TYR A 622 1.74 -9.98 8.41
C TYR A 622 0.40 -9.70 7.75
N GLY A 623 -0.68 -10.25 8.28
CA GLY A 623 -1.98 -9.96 7.72
C GLY A 623 -3.14 -10.30 8.65
N THR A 624 -4.32 -9.88 8.26
CA THR A 624 -5.58 -10.20 8.98
C THR A 624 -6.08 -11.61 8.71
N VAL A 625 -5.60 -12.26 7.64
CA VAL A 625 -5.94 -13.63 7.23
C VAL A 625 -4.72 -14.38 6.68
N ASN A 626 -4.70 -15.71 6.81
CA ASN A 626 -3.74 -16.59 6.15
C ASN A 626 -4.45 -17.41 5.08
N LYS A 627 -4.57 -16.83 3.88
CA LYS A 627 -5.17 -17.48 2.72
C LYS A 627 -4.19 -17.38 1.56
N ILE A 628 -3.52 -18.47 1.24
CA ILE A 628 -2.51 -18.50 0.16
C ILE A 628 -3.00 -19.49 -0.89
N PHE A 629 -3.01 -19.09 -2.16
CA PHE A 629 -3.54 -19.93 -3.24
C PHE A 629 -2.72 -21.21 -3.43
N ASP A 630 -1.42 -21.08 -3.72
CA ASP A 630 -0.51 -22.21 -3.82
C ASP A 630 0.91 -21.80 -3.38
N LYS A 631 1.51 -22.66 -2.55
CA LYS A 631 2.89 -22.49 -2.05
C LYS A 631 3.90 -23.32 -2.85
N ASN A 632 3.45 -24.28 -3.65
CA ASN A 632 4.29 -25.22 -4.38
C ASN A 632 4.80 -24.61 -5.70
N VAL A 633 5.30 -23.39 -5.62
CA VAL A 633 5.88 -22.70 -6.77
C VAL A 633 7.35 -23.16 -6.92
N PRO A 634 7.81 -23.57 -8.11
CA PRO A 634 9.18 -24.06 -8.32
C PRO A 634 10.25 -23.10 -7.77
N ASN A 635 11.30 -23.66 -7.14
CA ASN A 635 12.42 -22.92 -6.53
C ASN A 635 12.01 -21.79 -5.56
N SER A 636 10.78 -21.80 -5.04
CA SER A 636 10.24 -20.69 -4.25
C SER A 636 10.20 -21.01 -2.77
N THR A 637 10.31 -19.97 -1.94
CA THR A 637 10.08 -20.01 -0.49
C THR A 637 8.88 -19.14 -0.18
N ILE A 638 7.74 -19.76 0.17
CA ILE A 638 6.49 -19.06 0.47
C ILE A 638 6.04 -19.46 1.87
N GLU A 639 6.17 -18.53 2.82
CA GLU A 639 5.78 -18.72 4.21
C GLU A 639 4.28 -18.44 4.44
N ASP A 640 3.73 -18.96 5.54
CA ASP A 640 2.40 -18.55 6.00
C ASP A 640 2.36 -17.07 6.40
N VAL A 641 1.21 -16.44 6.18
CA VAL A 641 0.96 -15.08 6.66
C VAL A 641 0.77 -15.13 8.18
N ARG A 642 1.49 -14.27 8.92
CA ARG A 642 1.37 -14.14 10.37
C ARG A 642 0.07 -13.41 10.73
N VAL A 643 -0.93 -14.16 11.21
CA VAL A 643 -2.31 -13.67 11.33
C VAL A 643 -2.59 -12.89 12.62
N TYR A 644 -3.04 -11.64 12.47
CA TYR A 644 -3.63 -10.80 13.52
C TYR A 644 -5.02 -10.34 13.06
N ALA A 645 -6.04 -11.15 13.33
CA ALA A 645 -7.37 -11.01 12.72
C ALA A 645 -8.12 -9.70 13.04
N ASP A 646 -7.78 -9.03 14.14
CA ASP A 646 -8.36 -7.74 14.51
C ASP A 646 -7.55 -6.53 14.03
N GLY A 647 -6.51 -6.74 13.20
CA GLY A 647 -5.66 -5.67 12.67
C GLY A 647 -4.84 -4.93 13.73
N VAL A 648 -4.67 -5.52 14.93
CA VAL A 648 -3.85 -4.94 16.00
C VAL A 648 -2.47 -5.59 15.99
N TRP A 649 -1.51 -4.85 15.43
CA TRP A 649 -0.22 -5.39 15.00
C TRP A 649 0.81 -5.54 16.14
N PRO A 650 1.69 -6.55 16.08
CA PRO A 650 2.88 -6.60 16.92
C PRO A 650 3.83 -5.45 16.57
N SER A 651 4.80 -5.15 17.45
CA SER A 651 5.70 -4.01 17.28
C SER A 651 6.46 -3.99 15.95
N GLN A 652 6.80 -5.17 15.41
CA GLN A 652 7.51 -5.32 14.14
C GLN A 652 6.63 -4.86 12.97
N ALA A 653 5.39 -5.36 12.88
CA ALA A 653 4.43 -4.97 11.85
C ALA A 653 3.94 -3.53 12.01
N TYR A 654 3.73 -3.07 13.25
CA TYR A 654 3.46 -1.66 13.51
C TYR A 654 4.63 -0.76 13.07
N GLY A 655 5.87 -1.21 13.29
CA GLY A 655 7.09 -0.54 12.81
C GLY A 655 7.11 -0.38 11.28
N ILE A 656 6.64 -1.37 10.53
CA ILE A 656 6.46 -1.25 9.08
C ILE A 656 5.39 -0.20 8.76
N ALA A 657 4.21 -0.31 9.37
CA ALA A 657 3.09 0.58 9.11
C ALA A 657 3.41 2.05 9.44
N VAL A 658 4.03 2.33 10.59
CA VAL A 658 4.36 3.70 11.00
C VAL A 658 5.40 4.36 10.09
N ASN A 659 6.29 3.58 9.48
CA ASN A 659 7.31 4.08 8.55
C ASN A 659 6.88 4.06 7.07
N SER A 660 5.67 3.57 6.77
CA SER A 660 5.13 3.53 5.40
C SER A 660 4.47 4.86 4.97
N GLY A 661 4.32 5.08 3.68
CA GLY A 661 3.74 6.31 3.12
C GLY A 661 4.72 7.47 3.19
N LEU A 662 4.17 8.69 3.10
CA LEU A 662 4.95 9.92 2.99
C LEU A 662 5.82 10.17 4.22
N GLU A 663 7.07 10.55 3.96
CA GLU A 663 7.98 11.05 4.99
C GLU A 663 7.53 12.43 5.49
N ASP A 664 8.00 12.83 6.68
CA ASP A 664 7.56 14.03 7.39
C ASP A 664 7.70 15.33 6.57
N ALA A 665 8.68 15.39 5.65
CA ALA A 665 8.94 16.54 4.78
C ALA A 665 7.88 16.75 3.69
N TYR A 666 7.02 15.75 3.44
CA TYR A 666 6.02 15.77 2.38
C TYR A 666 4.59 15.55 2.87
N LYS A 667 4.37 15.34 4.16
CA LYS A 667 3.01 15.16 4.71
C LYS A 667 2.05 16.32 4.42
N ASP A 668 2.58 17.51 4.15
CA ASP A 668 1.80 18.72 3.89
C ASP A 668 1.11 18.70 2.51
N ILE A 669 1.51 17.80 1.61
CA ILE A 669 0.85 17.61 0.31
C ILE A 669 -0.49 16.86 0.43
N VAL A 670 -0.77 16.25 1.59
CA VAL A 670 -2.04 15.56 1.85
C VAL A 670 -3.04 16.54 2.48
N PRO A 671 -4.18 16.80 1.83
CA PRO A 671 -5.23 17.62 2.43
C PRO A 671 -5.72 17.01 3.74
N GLN A 672 -5.91 17.84 4.78
CA GLN A 672 -6.43 17.38 6.07
C GLN A 672 -7.84 16.75 5.98
N SER A 673 -8.60 17.08 4.93
CA SER A 673 -9.88 16.41 4.63
C SER A 673 -9.73 14.94 4.28
N ASN A 674 -8.56 14.54 3.77
CA ASN A 674 -8.28 13.17 3.32
C ASN A 674 -7.53 12.39 4.40
N LEU A 675 -6.67 13.06 5.19
CA LEU A 675 -5.97 12.44 6.30
C LEU A 675 -5.91 13.37 7.51
N SER A 676 -6.61 12.98 8.58
CA SER A 676 -6.61 13.73 9.84
C SER A 676 -5.27 13.62 10.57
N LEU A 677 -4.91 14.62 11.37
CA LEU A 677 -3.62 14.65 12.07
C LEU A 677 -3.42 13.47 13.03
N GLN A 678 -4.49 13.03 13.70
CA GLN A 678 -4.41 11.89 14.62
C GLN A 678 -4.23 10.57 13.88
N ASP A 679 -4.82 10.40 12.70
CA ASP A 679 -4.66 9.21 11.87
C ASP A 679 -3.31 9.20 11.15
N TYR A 680 -2.75 10.38 10.85
CA TYR A 680 -1.37 10.49 10.40
C TYR A 680 -0.39 10.07 11.51
N ALA A 681 -0.57 10.60 12.73
CA ALA A 681 0.32 10.32 13.85
C ALA A 681 0.29 8.84 14.29
N LEU A 682 -0.89 8.22 14.28
CA LEU A 682 -1.11 6.78 14.56
C LEU A 682 -1.75 6.10 13.34
N PRO A 683 -0.94 5.65 12.36
CA PRO A 683 -1.45 5.15 11.08
C PRO A 683 -1.99 3.71 11.13
N ALA A 684 -1.66 2.95 12.17
CA ALA A 684 -2.07 1.56 12.34
C ALA A 684 -2.28 1.20 13.81
N SER A 685 -3.08 0.17 14.07
CA SER A 685 -3.31 -0.30 15.43
C SER A 685 -2.16 -1.19 15.92
N THR A 686 -1.85 -1.19 17.21
CA THR A 686 -0.77 -2.00 17.77
C THR A 686 -1.02 -2.44 19.21
N PHE A 687 -0.30 -3.46 19.69
CA PHE A 687 -0.32 -3.88 21.10
C PHE A 687 1.06 -3.82 21.74
N THR A 688 1.10 -3.69 23.07
CA THR A 688 2.34 -3.67 23.86
C THR A 688 2.84 -5.07 24.17
N GLY A 689 3.84 -5.55 23.41
CA GLY A 689 4.56 -6.80 23.65
C GLY A 689 5.79 -6.62 24.55
N LYS A 690 6.77 -7.51 24.38
CA LYS A 690 8.03 -7.50 25.13
C LYS A 690 8.85 -6.24 24.86
N GLY A 691 9.38 -5.59 25.91
CA GLY A 691 10.22 -4.40 25.82
C GLY A 691 9.51 -3.11 25.40
N VAL A 692 8.19 -3.15 25.17
CA VAL A 692 7.41 -1.99 24.73
C VAL A 692 6.83 -1.24 25.94
N SER A 693 7.40 -0.07 26.25
CA SER A 693 6.87 0.92 27.21
C SER A 693 6.49 2.26 26.54
N SER A 694 7.00 2.51 25.34
CA SER A 694 6.63 3.60 24.44
C SER A 694 6.48 3.07 23.01
N LEU A 695 5.75 3.80 22.18
CA LEU A 695 5.50 3.44 20.78
C LEU A 695 6.01 4.56 19.87
N PRO A 696 6.55 4.22 18.68
CA PRO A 696 6.80 5.23 17.65
C PRO A 696 5.49 5.82 17.16
N VAL A 697 5.48 7.11 16.87
CA VAL A 697 4.37 7.85 16.24
C VAL A 697 4.95 8.79 15.19
N ARG A 698 4.16 9.15 14.17
CA ARG A 698 4.60 10.18 13.23
C ARG A 698 4.46 11.56 13.88
N THR A 699 5.46 12.42 13.66
CA THR A 699 5.42 13.78 14.18
C THR A 699 4.41 14.61 13.40
N ILE A 700 3.52 15.32 14.09
CA ILE A 700 2.65 16.30 13.42
C ILE A 700 3.39 17.60 13.13
N GLY A 701 4.61 17.79 13.67
CA GLY A 701 5.50 18.92 13.36
C GLY A 701 5.05 20.25 13.97
N ASP A 702 4.08 20.22 14.88
CA ASP A 702 3.51 21.41 15.52
C ASP A 702 3.79 21.37 17.03
N ALA A 703 4.72 22.21 17.48
CA ALA A 703 5.13 22.31 18.89
C ALA A 703 4.06 22.94 19.79
N THR A 704 3.05 23.60 19.21
CA THR A 704 1.93 24.19 19.96
C THR A 704 0.86 23.17 20.29
N ARG A 705 0.86 22.03 19.59
CA ARG A 705 -0.08 20.92 19.81
C ARG A 705 0.56 19.80 20.61
N THR A 706 -0.29 18.95 21.14
CA THR A 706 0.11 17.80 21.95
C THR A 706 -0.60 16.54 21.49
N LEU A 707 0.12 15.43 21.49
CA LEU A 707 -0.42 14.11 21.22
C LEU A 707 -0.86 13.47 22.54
N TRP A 708 -2.01 12.82 22.54
CA TRP A 708 -2.55 12.14 23.72
C TRP A 708 -2.98 10.72 23.37
N LEU A 709 -2.47 9.74 24.11
CA LEU A 709 -3.08 8.40 24.14
C LEU A 709 -4.08 8.37 25.29
N ALA A 710 -5.36 8.19 24.97
CA ALA A 710 -6.44 8.21 25.94
C ALA A 710 -7.58 7.24 25.55
N PRO A 711 -8.45 6.83 26.48
CA PRO A 711 -9.60 6.01 26.15
C PRO A 711 -10.50 6.64 25.08
N SER A 712 -11.25 5.83 24.35
CA SER A 712 -12.25 6.33 23.41
C SER A 712 -13.31 7.18 24.14
N GLY A 713 -13.74 8.29 23.55
CA GLY A 713 -14.73 9.20 24.13
C GLY A 713 -14.18 10.18 25.18
N THR A 714 -12.86 10.28 25.32
CA THR A 714 -12.22 11.26 26.22
C THR A 714 -12.50 12.69 25.76
N THR A 715 -12.96 13.53 26.68
CA THR A 715 -13.23 14.95 26.45
C THR A 715 -12.39 15.88 27.33
N THR A 716 -11.81 15.33 28.41
CA THR A 716 -10.93 16.06 29.35
C THR A 716 -9.60 15.35 29.44
N PHE A 717 -8.51 16.06 29.16
CA PHE A 717 -7.17 15.48 29.06
C PHE A 717 -6.31 15.86 30.26
N ALA A 718 -5.89 14.85 31.02
CA ALA A 718 -4.99 14.99 32.16
C ALA A 718 -4.03 13.79 32.18
N VAL A 719 -2.74 14.06 32.38
CA VAL A 719 -1.74 12.98 32.48
C VAL A 719 -2.06 12.14 33.72
N GLY A 720 -2.05 10.82 33.54
CA GLY A 720 -2.37 9.88 34.61
C GLY A 720 -2.22 8.42 34.17
N PRO A 721 -2.67 7.46 34.99
CA PRO A 721 -2.45 6.04 34.72
C PRO A 721 -3.21 5.53 33.48
N THR A 722 -4.21 6.27 33.00
CA THR A 722 -5.01 5.93 31.82
C THR A 722 -4.74 6.86 30.63
N MET A 723 -3.88 7.87 30.77
CA MET A 723 -3.65 8.85 29.71
C MET A 723 -2.22 9.38 29.75
N THR A 724 -1.54 9.33 28.61
CA THR A 724 -0.18 9.85 28.44
C THR A 724 -0.17 10.93 27.37
N LYS A 725 0.87 11.76 27.41
CA LYS A 725 1.03 12.94 26.56
C LYS A 725 2.42 12.96 25.93
N ALA A 726 2.51 13.44 24.70
CA ALA A 726 3.74 13.85 24.06
C ALA A 726 3.57 15.22 23.37
N ALA A 727 4.67 15.89 23.03
CA ALA A 727 4.62 17.08 22.18
C ALA A 727 4.17 16.71 20.75
N GLY A 728 3.54 17.63 20.03
CA GLY A 728 3.19 17.42 18.61
C GLY A 728 4.41 17.23 17.70
N THR A 729 5.60 17.58 18.16
CA THR A 729 6.87 17.31 17.47
C THR A 729 7.48 15.95 17.80
N ALA A 730 6.90 15.19 18.74
CA ALA A 730 7.46 13.93 19.20
C ALA A 730 7.33 12.82 18.14
N THR A 731 8.33 11.95 18.11
CA THR A 731 8.34 10.72 17.29
C THR A 731 8.04 9.46 18.11
N THR A 732 7.82 9.62 19.42
CA THR A 732 7.43 8.55 20.33
C THR A 732 6.42 9.07 21.36
N ILE A 733 5.60 8.17 21.89
CA ILE A 733 4.68 8.44 23.00
C ILE A 733 4.70 7.27 23.98
N ASN A 734 4.72 7.56 25.29
CA ASN A 734 4.63 6.54 26.33
C ASN A 734 3.26 5.88 26.30
N VAL A 735 3.18 4.58 26.53
CA VAL A 735 1.88 3.90 26.63
C VAL A 735 1.32 4.08 28.04
N PRO A 736 0.02 4.38 28.21
CA PRO A 736 -0.59 4.41 29.54
C PRO A 736 -0.41 3.08 30.28
N PRO A 737 -0.09 3.08 31.58
CA PRO A 737 0.17 1.87 32.37
C PRO A 737 -1.08 1.07 32.74
N THR A 738 -2.29 1.59 32.51
CA THR A 738 -3.52 0.82 32.75
C THR A 738 -3.83 -0.07 31.54
N VAL A 739 -4.21 -1.34 31.77
CA VAL A 739 -4.68 -2.24 30.70
C VAL A 739 -5.89 -1.64 30.00
N GLY A 740 -5.90 -1.64 28.67
CA GLY A 740 -7.00 -1.11 27.88
C GLY A 740 -6.63 -0.83 26.43
N ASP A 741 -7.64 -0.51 25.64
CA ASP A 741 -7.48 0.01 24.28
C ASP A 741 -7.55 1.54 24.31
N TYR A 742 -6.53 2.20 23.77
CA TYR A 742 -6.36 3.65 23.73
C TYR A 742 -6.43 4.17 22.29
N ARG A 743 -6.84 5.42 22.13
CA ARG A 743 -6.86 6.16 20.87
C ARG A 743 -5.94 7.37 20.96
N LEU A 744 -5.41 7.80 19.81
CA LEU A 744 -4.63 9.02 19.72
C LEU A 744 -5.53 10.23 19.45
N TYR A 745 -5.27 11.32 20.16
CA TYR A 745 -5.90 12.62 19.98
C TYR A 745 -4.82 13.69 19.79
N VAL A 746 -5.12 14.71 19.00
CA VAL A 746 -4.31 15.93 18.89
C VAL A 746 -5.05 17.05 19.61
N VAL A 747 -4.41 17.67 20.59
CA VAL A 747 -4.99 18.72 21.43
C VAL A 747 -4.22 20.03 21.27
N ASP A 748 -4.94 21.12 21.00
CA ASP A 748 -4.37 22.46 20.84
C ASP A 748 -4.13 23.18 22.19
N THR A 749 -3.58 24.40 22.14
CA THR A 749 -3.30 25.21 23.34
C THR A 749 -4.55 25.68 24.10
N GLN A 750 -5.72 25.64 23.47
CA GLN A 750 -7.01 26.03 24.03
C GLN A 750 -7.74 24.83 24.67
N GLY A 751 -7.20 23.61 24.50
CA GLY A 751 -7.79 22.37 25.01
C GLY A 751 -8.79 21.74 24.05
N ASN A 752 -8.91 22.23 22.81
CA ASN A 752 -9.75 21.57 21.80
C ASN A 752 -9.04 20.32 21.29
N ALA A 753 -9.75 19.20 21.29
CA ALA A 753 -9.24 17.93 20.81
C ALA A 753 -9.75 17.61 19.40
N SER A 754 -8.92 16.93 18.61
CA SER A 754 -9.35 16.24 17.40
C SER A 754 -10.35 15.13 17.74
N ALA A 755 -10.97 14.55 16.70
CA ALA A 755 -11.59 13.24 16.85
C ALA A 755 -10.54 12.20 17.29
N ALA A 756 -11.01 11.08 17.86
CA ALA A 756 -10.17 9.94 18.15
C ALA A 756 -9.62 9.32 16.85
N SER A 757 -8.38 8.83 16.88
CA SER A 757 -7.79 8.08 15.76
C SER A 757 -8.60 6.82 15.41
N LYS A 758 -8.62 6.46 14.13
CA LYS A 758 -9.20 5.20 13.63
C LYS A 758 -8.44 3.97 14.14
N SER A 759 -7.15 4.10 14.38
CA SER A 759 -6.29 3.08 14.97
C SER A 759 -6.27 3.13 16.50
N LEU A 760 -5.92 2.01 17.13
CA LEU A 760 -5.83 1.87 18.59
C LEU A 760 -4.47 1.38 19.07
N VAL A 761 -4.16 1.67 20.33
CA VAL A 761 -3.05 1.09 21.09
C VAL A 761 -3.59 0.20 22.19
N ARG A 762 -3.27 -1.10 22.17
CA ARG A 762 -3.69 -2.07 23.19
C ARG A 762 -2.60 -2.28 24.24
N GLN A 763 -2.79 -1.72 25.43
CA GLN A 763 -1.96 -2.00 26.60
C GLN A 763 -2.37 -3.35 27.20
N ARG A 764 -1.40 -4.25 27.35
CA ARG A 764 -1.60 -5.61 27.90
C ARG A 764 -0.98 -5.81 29.30
N TRP A 765 -0.18 -4.86 29.77
CA TRP A 765 0.50 -4.95 31.05
C TRP A 765 -0.35 -4.34 32.16
N ALA A 766 -0.66 -5.12 33.19
CA ALA A 766 -1.34 -4.68 34.40
C ALA A 766 -0.32 -4.26 35.45
N TYR A 767 -0.17 -2.96 35.66
CA TYR A 767 0.80 -2.37 36.59
C TYR A 767 0.29 -2.40 38.04
N VAL A 768 1.22 -2.64 38.97
CA VAL A 768 1.06 -2.67 40.41
C VAL A 768 2.10 -1.76 41.05
N ASP A 769 1.61 -0.82 41.84
CA ASP A 769 2.36 0.29 42.44
C ASP A 769 3.29 -0.16 43.58
N ASP A 770 4.37 0.59 43.84
CA ASP A 770 5.29 0.33 44.96
C ASP A 770 4.59 0.33 46.33
N LYS A 771 3.42 0.98 46.46
CA LYS A 771 2.62 1.03 47.69
C LYS A 771 1.45 0.05 47.71
N ASP A 772 1.29 -0.79 46.69
CA ASP A 772 0.17 -1.72 46.64
C ASP A 772 0.25 -2.75 47.79
N SER A 773 -0.89 -3.01 48.43
CA SER A 773 -0.99 -3.96 49.56
C SER A 773 -0.62 -5.40 49.21
N GLY A 774 -0.58 -5.76 47.92
CA GLY A 774 -0.11 -7.05 47.44
C GLY A 774 1.41 -7.21 47.44
N LEU A 775 2.19 -6.16 47.71
CA LEU A 775 3.65 -6.21 47.81
C LEU A 775 4.09 -6.47 49.25
N THR A 776 5.09 -7.34 49.41
CA THR A 776 5.71 -7.65 50.71
C THR A 776 7.16 -7.23 50.72
N TYR A 777 7.51 -6.23 51.54
CA TYR A 777 8.87 -5.70 51.70
C TYR A 777 9.58 -6.25 52.95
N SER A 778 10.91 -6.36 52.90
CA SER A 778 11.75 -6.49 54.09
C SER A 778 11.84 -5.14 54.85
N SER A 779 12.33 -5.16 56.09
CA SER A 779 12.27 -3.99 56.98
C SER A 779 13.17 -2.80 56.61
N GLY A 780 14.08 -2.93 55.63
CA GLY A 780 15.06 -1.89 55.30
C GLY A 780 14.69 -0.95 54.15
N TRP A 781 13.50 -1.07 53.57
CA TRP A 781 13.05 -0.18 52.48
C TRP A 781 12.54 1.15 53.01
N SER A 782 12.81 2.21 52.26
CA SER A 782 12.32 3.57 52.51
C SER A 782 11.60 4.09 51.27
N ASN A 783 10.61 4.95 51.47
CA ASN A 783 9.88 5.55 50.37
C ASN A 783 10.56 6.84 49.90
N TRP A 784 10.52 7.07 48.60
CA TRP A 784 10.86 8.33 47.95
C TRP A 784 9.68 8.77 47.08
N ASN A 785 9.39 10.07 47.03
CA ASN A 785 8.31 10.60 46.20
C ASN A 785 8.93 11.43 45.07
N ASP A 786 8.58 11.09 43.83
CA ASP A 786 8.94 11.81 42.62
C ASP A 786 7.79 11.67 41.63
N ALA A 787 7.33 12.78 41.08
CA ALA A 787 6.18 12.79 40.16
C ALA A 787 6.44 12.06 38.83
N GLN A 788 7.69 11.70 38.54
CA GLN A 788 8.08 10.90 37.37
C GLN A 788 7.96 9.38 37.62
N ASP A 789 7.74 8.97 38.86
CA ASP A 789 7.51 7.57 39.22
C ASP A 789 6.04 7.19 39.02
N PHE A 790 5.75 5.90 38.89
CA PHE A 790 4.41 5.38 38.72
C PHE A 790 3.61 5.73 39.99
N LYS A 791 2.48 6.42 39.78
CA LYS A 791 1.68 7.08 40.86
C LYS A 791 2.49 7.96 41.83
N GLY A 792 3.65 8.43 41.43
CA GLY A 792 4.40 9.48 42.11
C GLY A 792 5.33 9.02 43.23
N SER A 793 5.64 7.71 43.33
CA SER A 793 6.58 7.21 44.32
C SER A 793 7.33 5.96 43.93
N GLU A 794 8.43 5.73 44.65
CA GLU A 794 9.21 4.51 44.61
C GLU A 794 9.62 4.10 46.03
N ASN A 795 9.89 2.81 46.23
CA ASN A 795 10.55 2.31 47.43
C ASN A 795 11.99 1.96 47.07
N TYR A 796 12.94 2.31 47.94
CA TYR A 796 14.36 2.06 47.73
C TYR A 796 15.06 1.53 48.98
N THR A 797 16.22 0.90 48.77
CA THR A 797 17.15 0.46 49.81
C THR A 797 18.58 0.47 49.26
N SER A 798 19.58 0.56 50.12
CA SER A 798 20.99 0.32 49.77
C SER A 798 21.59 -0.87 50.53
N ARG A 799 20.80 -1.56 51.34
CA ARG A 799 21.26 -2.68 52.19
C ARG A 799 21.23 -3.99 51.40
N ALA A 800 22.34 -4.70 51.43
CA ALA A 800 22.42 -6.04 50.85
C ALA A 800 21.40 -6.98 51.51
N GLY A 801 20.68 -7.76 50.71
CA GLY A 801 19.70 -8.75 51.15
C GLY A 801 18.29 -8.23 51.38
N ASP A 802 18.07 -6.91 51.38
CA ASP A 802 16.71 -6.38 51.40
C ASP A 802 15.94 -6.78 50.14
N SER A 803 14.66 -7.08 50.29
CA SER A 803 13.87 -7.64 49.20
C SER A 803 12.42 -7.20 49.20
N VAL A 804 11.79 -7.31 48.03
CA VAL A 804 10.36 -7.08 47.81
C VAL A 804 9.79 -8.22 46.96
N GLN A 805 8.57 -8.66 47.27
CA GLN A 805 7.90 -9.77 46.59
C GLN A 805 6.46 -9.43 46.19
N TYR A 806 6.02 -9.94 45.03
CA TYR A 806 4.67 -9.79 44.49
C TYR A 806 4.17 -11.11 43.88
N SER A 807 2.88 -11.42 44.05
CA SER A 807 2.19 -12.60 43.49
C SER A 807 1.23 -12.19 42.38
N PHE A 808 1.26 -12.86 41.24
CA PHE A 808 0.41 -12.56 40.08
C PHE A 808 -0.10 -13.83 39.39
N THR A 809 -1.14 -13.69 38.57
CA THR A 809 -1.59 -14.75 37.65
C THR A 809 -1.48 -14.23 36.22
N GLY A 810 -0.68 -14.87 35.39
CA GLY A 810 -0.40 -14.39 34.05
C GLY A 810 0.69 -15.17 33.34
N SER A 811 1.14 -14.68 32.20
CA SER A 811 2.21 -15.29 31.39
C SER A 811 3.46 -14.40 31.28
N GLY A 812 3.51 -13.27 31.98
CA GLY A 812 4.67 -12.39 31.95
C GLY A 812 4.70 -11.42 33.11
N VAL A 813 5.90 -10.92 33.43
CA VAL A 813 6.15 -9.97 34.52
C VAL A 813 7.28 -8.98 34.19
N ARG A 814 7.14 -7.75 34.66
CA ARG A 814 8.14 -6.68 34.65
C ARG A 814 8.46 -6.24 36.07
N TYR A 815 9.74 -5.95 36.30
CA TYR A 815 10.24 -5.17 37.43
C TYR A 815 10.68 -3.81 36.89
N LEU A 816 9.96 -2.76 37.30
CA LEU A 816 10.25 -1.38 36.94
C LEU A 816 10.98 -0.65 38.06
N GLY A 817 11.93 0.17 37.65
CA GLY A 817 12.66 1.10 38.50
C GLY A 817 13.24 2.22 37.66
N MET A 818 14.45 2.64 37.97
CA MET A 818 15.16 3.65 37.18
C MET A 818 16.60 3.23 36.92
N LYS A 819 17.22 3.90 35.94
CA LYS A 819 18.67 3.91 35.83
C LYS A 819 19.23 5.29 36.18
N GLN A 820 20.25 5.35 37.04
CA GLN A 820 20.89 6.62 37.41
C GLN A 820 22.29 6.41 38.06
N PRO A 821 23.08 7.49 38.30
CA PRO A 821 24.49 7.35 38.69
C PRO A 821 24.78 6.69 40.04
N ASN A 822 23.80 6.60 40.95
CA ASN A 822 23.96 6.01 42.29
C ASN A 822 23.34 4.62 42.44
N MET A 823 22.82 4.02 41.35
CA MET A 823 22.15 2.72 41.41
C MET A 823 23.14 1.57 41.60
N GLY A 824 22.69 0.58 42.37
CA GLY A 824 23.32 -0.71 42.56
C GLY A 824 22.74 -1.79 41.66
N LYS A 825 23.05 -3.02 42.01
CA LYS A 825 22.59 -4.21 41.30
C LYS A 825 21.53 -4.97 42.12
N ALA A 826 20.53 -5.50 41.43
CA ALA A 826 19.50 -6.35 42.03
C ALA A 826 19.53 -7.77 41.46
N ASP A 827 19.23 -8.75 42.29
CA ASP A 827 18.93 -10.12 41.88
C ASP A 827 17.41 -10.27 41.76
N VAL A 828 16.95 -11.00 40.75
CA VAL A 828 15.54 -11.26 40.50
C VAL A 828 15.28 -12.75 40.56
N TYR A 829 14.28 -13.13 41.36
CA TYR A 829 13.81 -14.48 41.54
C TYR A 829 12.39 -14.60 41.01
N ILE A 830 12.09 -15.72 40.35
CA ILE A 830 10.73 -16.12 39.99
C ILE A 830 10.48 -17.47 40.63
N ASP A 831 9.37 -17.60 41.35
CA ASP A 831 8.97 -18.83 42.04
C ASP A 831 10.09 -19.41 42.93
N GLY A 832 10.76 -18.52 43.65
CA GLY A 832 11.87 -18.85 44.55
C GLY A 832 13.20 -19.17 43.85
N THR A 833 13.23 -19.24 42.51
CA THR A 833 14.45 -19.54 41.74
C THR A 833 15.10 -18.25 41.25
N LEU A 834 16.41 -18.11 41.45
CA LEU A 834 17.17 -16.96 40.92
C LEU A 834 17.17 -17.03 39.38
N VAL A 835 16.48 -16.09 38.73
CA VAL A 835 16.32 -16.07 37.27
C VAL A 835 17.21 -15.04 36.58
N GLN A 836 17.69 -14.04 37.31
CA GLN A 836 18.64 -13.05 36.83
C GLN A 836 19.44 -12.53 38.01
N SER A 837 20.77 -12.61 37.92
CA SER A 837 21.65 -12.00 38.92
C SER A 837 22.24 -10.68 38.42
N GLY A 838 22.44 -9.75 39.34
CA GLY A 838 23.24 -8.56 39.10
C GLY A 838 22.66 -7.57 38.09
N VAL A 839 21.32 -7.45 38.01
CA VAL A 839 20.60 -6.47 37.18
C VAL A 839 21.14 -5.07 37.52
N ASP A 840 21.95 -4.52 36.61
CA ASP A 840 22.65 -3.27 36.82
C ASP A 840 21.76 -2.09 36.43
N ALA A 841 21.31 -1.34 37.45
CA ALA A 841 20.53 -0.14 37.27
C ALA A 841 21.43 1.11 37.12
N TYR A 842 22.75 0.98 37.04
CA TYR A 842 23.61 2.13 36.77
C TYR A 842 23.40 2.71 35.37
N ALA A 843 23.32 4.04 35.30
CA ALA A 843 23.56 4.83 34.09
C ALA A 843 24.19 6.18 34.46
N PRO A 844 25.00 6.80 33.58
CA PRO A 844 25.57 8.12 33.83
C PRO A 844 24.53 9.25 33.87
N THR A 845 23.31 8.99 33.41
CA THR A 845 22.17 9.92 33.41
C THR A 845 20.95 9.24 34.00
N VAL A 846 20.03 10.03 34.56
CA VAL A 846 18.77 9.53 35.14
C VAL A 846 17.79 9.16 34.02
N THR A 847 17.17 7.99 34.13
CA THR A 847 16.04 7.55 33.30
C THR A 847 15.08 6.78 34.19
N LYS A 848 13.86 7.31 34.37
CA LYS A 848 12.79 6.71 35.17
C LYS A 848 11.93 5.73 34.35
N GLN A 849 11.05 4.96 35.00
CA GLN A 849 10.12 4.03 34.35
C GLN A 849 10.80 2.96 33.49
N VAL A 850 11.99 2.50 33.89
CA VAL A 850 12.79 1.53 33.12
C VAL A 850 12.40 0.11 33.53
N PRO A 851 12.00 -0.77 32.59
CA PRO A 851 11.94 -2.20 32.84
C PRO A 851 13.36 -2.73 33.09
N LEU A 852 13.75 -2.85 34.37
CA LEU A 852 15.05 -3.35 34.78
C LEU A 852 15.15 -4.87 34.57
N PHE A 853 14.01 -5.55 34.68
CA PHE A 853 13.86 -6.95 34.32
C PHE A 853 12.48 -7.18 33.69
N GLU A 854 12.43 -8.06 32.70
CA GLU A 854 11.21 -8.43 32.01
C GLU A 854 11.27 -9.88 31.53
N ARG A 855 10.18 -10.62 31.72
CA ARG A 855 9.94 -11.91 31.09
C ARG A 855 8.51 -11.99 30.57
N THR A 856 8.37 -12.42 29.32
CA THR A 856 7.08 -12.72 28.68
C THR A 856 6.91 -14.22 28.43
N ASP A 857 7.91 -15.03 28.74
CA ASP A 857 7.95 -16.47 28.50
C ASP A 857 7.65 -17.28 29.77
N LEU A 858 6.87 -16.71 30.70
CA LEU A 858 6.41 -17.49 31.85
C LEU A 858 5.30 -18.43 31.42
N ALA A 859 5.23 -19.54 32.15
CA ALA A 859 4.04 -20.34 32.20
C ALA A 859 2.82 -19.44 32.46
N ALA A 860 1.71 -19.71 31.81
CA ALA A 860 0.46 -19.10 32.15
C ALA A 860 0.02 -19.64 33.51
N GLY A 861 -0.26 -18.78 34.47
CA GLY A 861 -0.83 -19.17 35.75
C GLY A 861 -0.24 -18.41 36.94
N PRO A 862 -0.38 -18.94 38.16
CA PRO A 862 0.07 -18.27 39.37
C PRO A 862 1.60 -18.28 39.49
N HIS A 863 2.19 -17.13 39.78
CA HIS A 863 3.63 -16.89 39.92
C HIS A 863 3.95 -15.93 41.07
N THR A 864 5.21 -15.95 41.49
CA THR A 864 5.79 -14.97 42.40
C THR A 864 7.05 -14.36 41.79
N ILE A 865 7.21 -13.04 41.90
CA ILE A 865 8.45 -12.34 41.63
C ILE A 865 9.02 -11.81 42.93
N LYS A 866 10.33 -11.97 43.14
CA LYS A 866 11.06 -11.39 44.27
C LYS A 866 12.33 -10.70 43.79
N VAL A 867 12.50 -9.43 44.15
CA VAL A 867 13.69 -8.64 43.84
C VAL A 867 14.50 -8.46 45.11
N VAL A 868 15.82 -8.70 45.04
CA VAL A 868 16.74 -8.64 46.18
C VAL A 868 17.87 -7.66 45.85
N CYS A 869 18.09 -6.66 46.71
CA CYS A 869 19.21 -5.75 46.54
C CYS A 869 20.52 -6.45 46.91
N THR A 870 21.49 -6.46 45.99
CA THR A 870 22.75 -7.22 46.21
C THR A 870 23.73 -6.47 47.11
N GLY A 871 23.56 -5.16 47.29
CA GLY A 871 24.57 -4.29 47.89
C GLY A 871 25.85 -4.15 47.05
N THR A 872 25.84 -4.60 45.79
CA THR A 872 26.93 -4.42 44.83
C THR A 872 26.55 -3.37 43.78
N LYS A 873 27.52 -2.85 43.04
CA LYS A 873 27.32 -1.78 42.06
C LYS A 873 28.29 -1.85 40.90
N ASN A 874 27.96 -1.16 39.81
CA ASN A 874 28.94 -0.80 38.79
C ASN A 874 30.11 0.00 39.41
N ALA A 875 31.33 -0.18 38.91
CA ALA A 875 32.48 0.58 39.39
C ALA A 875 32.27 2.10 39.26
N ALA A 876 31.59 2.53 38.18
CA ALA A 876 31.28 3.92 37.90
C ALA A 876 30.07 4.47 38.69
N SER A 877 29.33 3.60 39.39
CA SER A 877 28.21 4.04 40.24
C SER A 877 28.72 4.65 41.54
N SER A 878 28.06 5.69 42.05
CA SER A 878 28.42 6.31 43.33
C SER A 878 27.86 5.56 44.54
N HIS A 879 26.84 4.71 44.37
CA HIS A 879 26.20 4.00 45.48
C HIS A 879 25.60 2.64 45.05
N THR A 880 24.94 1.94 45.97
CA THR A 880 24.42 0.57 45.79
C THR A 880 22.90 0.55 45.88
N VAL A 881 22.23 1.65 45.53
CA VAL A 881 20.79 1.80 45.73
C VAL A 881 20.02 0.91 44.76
N CYS A 882 19.10 0.11 45.28
CA CYS A 882 18.09 -0.60 44.51
C CYS A 882 16.74 0.04 44.77
N ALA A 883 15.90 0.17 43.75
CA ALA A 883 14.59 0.80 43.87
C ALA A 883 13.55 0.06 43.05
N LEU A 884 12.36 -0.10 43.64
CA LEU A 884 11.17 -0.59 43.00
C LEU A 884 10.18 0.57 42.86
N ASP A 885 9.82 0.82 41.62
CA ASP A 885 8.78 1.76 41.23
C ASP A 885 7.46 1.03 40.97
N ALA A 886 7.49 -0.04 40.17
CA ALA A 886 6.30 -0.87 39.94
C ALA A 886 6.64 -2.31 39.55
N PHE A 887 5.70 -3.22 39.76
CA PHE A 887 5.62 -4.46 39.00
C PHE A 887 4.58 -4.32 37.90
N ALA A 888 4.68 -5.12 36.84
CA ALA A 888 3.56 -5.27 35.89
C ALA A 888 3.43 -6.72 35.43
N SER A 889 2.22 -7.23 35.27
CA SER A 889 1.97 -8.60 34.80
C SER A 889 1.08 -8.67 33.57
N MET A 890 1.31 -9.65 32.70
CA MET A 890 0.48 -9.89 31.51
C MET A 890 -0.56 -10.99 31.80
N PRO A 891 -1.88 -10.72 31.74
CA PRO A 891 -2.90 -11.71 32.03
C PRO A 891 -2.96 -12.81 30.96
N PHE A 892 -3.51 -13.97 31.31
CA PHE A 892 -3.70 -15.11 30.40
C PHE A 892 -5.17 -15.56 30.31
N PRO A 893 -5.68 -15.84 29.10
CA PRO A 893 -5.07 -15.56 27.79
C PRO A 893 -5.06 -14.07 27.47
N ALA A 894 -3.94 -13.55 26.97
CA ALA A 894 -3.89 -12.21 26.40
C ALA A 894 -4.58 -12.23 25.03
N LYS A 895 -5.43 -11.24 24.78
CA LYS A 895 -6.18 -11.12 23.53
C LYS A 895 -5.22 -11.10 22.33
N ASN A 896 -5.41 -12.02 21.38
CA ASN A 896 -4.57 -12.17 20.19
C ASN A 896 -3.07 -12.31 20.51
N ALA A 897 -2.78 -13.13 21.53
CA ALA A 897 -1.42 -13.56 21.81
C ALA A 897 -1.18 -15.02 21.43
N PHE A 898 0.05 -15.33 21.02
CA PHE A 898 0.49 -16.69 20.74
C PHE A 898 1.23 -17.31 21.93
N TYR A 899 1.08 -18.63 22.06
CA TYR A 899 1.62 -19.42 23.15
C TYR A 899 2.17 -20.75 22.63
N LYS A 900 3.34 -21.18 23.09
CA LYS A 900 3.71 -22.60 23.03
C LYS A 900 3.06 -23.36 24.19
N VAL A 901 2.70 -24.62 24.01
CA VAL A 901 1.99 -25.41 25.04
C VAL A 901 2.76 -26.69 25.34
N LEU A 902 3.33 -26.80 26.54
CA LEU A 902 4.27 -27.84 26.95
C LEU A 902 3.62 -28.86 27.88
N ASN A 903 3.83 -30.16 27.65
CA ASN A 903 3.32 -31.21 28.52
C ASN A 903 4.20 -31.39 29.78
N LYS A 904 3.59 -31.61 30.95
CA LYS A 904 4.32 -31.81 32.21
C LYS A 904 5.18 -33.07 32.25
N SER A 905 4.72 -34.21 31.72
CA SER A 905 5.45 -35.47 31.84
C SER A 905 6.71 -35.53 30.98
N GLY A 906 6.74 -34.80 29.86
CA GLY A 906 7.81 -34.89 28.86
C GLY A 906 8.52 -33.58 28.51
N GLY A 907 8.00 -32.42 28.93
CA GLY A 907 8.54 -31.09 28.57
C GLY A 907 8.40 -30.74 27.08
N LYS A 908 7.67 -31.55 26.31
CA LYS A 908 7.50 -31.43 24.87
C LYS A 908 6.29 -30.55 24.52
N ALA A 909 6.41 -29.81 23.42
CA ALA A 909 5.38 -28.92 22.92
C ALA A 909 4.28 -29.70 22.16
N ILE A 910 3.05 -29.17 22.22
CA ILE A 910 2.01 -29.48 21.23
C ILE A 910 2.53 -29.00 19.87
N ASP A 911 2.66 -29.94 18.95
CA ASP A 911 3.30 -29.75 17.67
C ASP A 911 2.41 -30.31 16.57
N VAL A 912 2.25 -29.54 15.49
CA VAL A 912 1.69 -30.09 14.26
C VAL A 912 2.78 -30.87 13.53
N SER A 913 2.59 -32.19 13.41
CA SER A 913 3.60 -33.12 12.90
C SER A 913 4.23 -32.63 11.59
N GLY A 914 5.56 -32.50 11.60
CA GLY A 914 6.36 -32.08 10.44
C GLY A 914 6.15 -30.63 10.01
N GLY A 915 5.53 -29.79 10.86
CA GLY A 915 5.16 -28.42 10.51
C GLY A 915 4.11 -28.33 9.40
N SER A 916 3.35 -29.40 9.16
CA SER A 916 2.38 -29.47 8.07
C SER A 916 1.24 -28.48 8.27
N THR A 917 0.72 -27.92 7.17
CA THR A 917 -0.50 -27.11 7.18
C THR A 917 -1.74 -27.90 6.71
N SER A 918 -1.62 -29.20 6.43
CA SER A 918 -2.70 -30.03 5.89
C SER A 918 -3.73 -30.43 6.97
N ALA A 919 -5.01 -30.41 6.59
CA ALA A 919 -6.11 -30.87 7.42
C ALA A 919 -5.97 -32.37 7.79
N GLY A 920 -6.39 -32.73 9.00
CA GLY A 920 -6.34 -34.10 9.51
C GLY A 920 -4.95 -34.57 9.95
N VAL A 921 -3.93 -33.72 9.84
CA VAL A 921 -2.59 -34.07 10.33
C VAL A 921 -2.61 -34.20 11.84
N SER A 922 -1.98 -35.28 12.29
CA SER A 922 -1.68 -35.59 13.67
C SER A 922 -1.08 -34.42 14.44
N ILE A 923 -1.69 -34.11 15.57
CA ILE A 923 -1.03 -33.32 16.63
C ILE A 923 -0.22 -34.26 17.50
N ILE A 924 1.05 -33.95 17.65
CA ILE A 924 2.02 -34.76 18.38
C ILE A 924 2.62 -33.96 19.54
N GLN A 925 3.36 -34.66 20.38
CA GLN A 925 4.34 -34.03 21.26
C GLN A 925 5.71 -34.03 20.57
N TRP A 926 6.37 -32.88 20.53
CA TRP A 926 7.72 -32.76 19.99
C TRP A 926 8.61 -31.86 20.83
N ASN A 927 9.93 -31.94 20.62
CA ASN A 927 10.85 -31.03 21.29
C ASN A 927 10.53 -29.59 20.85
N ASP A 928 10.56 -28.65 21.79
CA ASP A 928 10.38 -27.23 21.49
C ASP A 928 11.53 -26.73 20.59
N THR A 929 11.16 -26.22 19.43
CA THR A 929 12.07 -25.67 18.41
C THR A 929 11.88 -24.17 18.22
N GLY A 930 10.86 -23.56 18.84
CA GLY A 930 10.44 -22.18 18.59
C GLY A 930 9.79 -21.96 17.21
N ALA A 931 9.46 -23.03 16.49
CA ALA A 931 8.82 -22.96 15.19
C ALA A 931 7.32 -22.63 15.31
N GLN A 932 6.77 -21.91 14.32
CA GLN A 932 5.39 -21.42 14.35
C GLN A 932 4.34 -22.55 14.43
N ASN A 933 4.67 -23.77 13.98
CA ASN A 933 3.78 -24.92 14.09
C ASN A 933 3.59 -25.40 15.54
N GLN A 934 4.34 -24.83 16.49
CA GLN A 934 4.24 -25.08 17.93
C GLN A 934 3.59 -23.91 18.69
N HIS A 935 3.17 -22.86 17.98
CA HIS A 935 2.58 -21.67 18.56
C HIS A 935 1.07 -21.65 18.33
N TRP A 936 0.33 -21.36 19.39
CA TRP A 936 -1.12 -21.51 19.47
C TRP A 936 -1.77 -20.27 20.09
N ARG A 937 -2.88 -19.83 19.50
CA ARG A 937 -3.70 -18.73 20.03
C ARG A 937 -5.02 -19.26 20.57
N TRP A 938 -5.45 -18.71 21.70
CA TRP A 938 -6.75 -19.00 22.31
C TRP A 938 -7.77 -17.95 21.85
N VAL A 939 -8.82 -18.39 21.14
CA VAL A 939 -9.90 -17.53 20.65
C VAL A 939 -11.17 -17.87 21.43
N ALA A 940 -11.73 -16.90 22.16
CA ALA A 940 -12.91 -17.15 22.99
C ALA A 940 -14.17 -17.34 22.12
N VAL A 941 -14.93 -18.39 22.39
CA VAL A 941 -16.22 -18.69 21.72
C VAL A 941 -17.37 -17.86 22.31
N GLY A 942 -17.22 -17.39 23.56
CA GLY A 942 -18.19 -16.53 24.26
C GLY A 942 -19.01 -17.24 25.35
N ASP A 943 -18.88 -18.56 25.46
CA ASP A 943 -19.52 -19.42 26.48
C ASP A 943 -18.55 -19.90 27.59
N GLY A 944 -17.33 -19.35 27.61
CA GLY A 944 -16.25 -19.77 28.51
C GLY A 944 -15.33 -20.85 27.91
N SER A 945 -15.61 -21.32 26.69
CA SER A 945 -14.71 -22.17 25.90
C SER A 945 -13.88 -21.36 24.90
N TYR A 946 -12.88 -22.03 24.33
CA TYR A 946 -11.92 -21.49 23.38
C TYR A 946 -11.72 -22.42 22.21
N GLU A 947 -11.54 -21.83 21.04
CA GLU A 947 -10.84 -22.44 19.92
C GLU A 947 -9.33 -22.25 20.11
N ILE A 948 -8.54 -23.26 19.76
CA ILE A 948 -7.08 -23.23 19.86
C ILE A 948 -6.50 -23.28 18.45
N VAL A 949 -6.03 -22.14 17.97
CA VAL A 949 -5.63 -21.90 16.58
C VAL A 949 -4.11 -22.00 16.43
N ASN A 950 -3.61 -22.80 15.50
CA ASN A 950 -2.18 -22.85 15.20
C ASN A 950 -1.70 -21.61 14.44
N GLN A 951 -0.52 -21.08 14.77
CA GLN A 951 0.04 -19.90 14.09
C GLN A 951 0.46 -20.21 12.66
N ASN A 952 1.06 -21.38 12.41
CA ASN A 952 1.54 -21.79 11.10
C ASN A 952 0.37 -22.14 10.17
N SER A 953 -0.51 -23.06 10.55
CA SER A 953 -1.58 -23.53 9.66
C SER A 953 -2.87 -22.72 9.69
N GLY A 954 -3.11 -21.94 10.75
CA GLY A 954 -4.41 -21.29 10.99
C GLY A 954 -5.55 -22.25 11.34
N GLN A 955 -5.29 -23.55 11.45
CA GLN A 955 -6.29 -24.58 11.76
C GLN A 955 -6.47 -24.78 13.26
N LEU A 956 -7.60 -25.40 13.63
CA LEU A 956 -8.00 -25.64 15.00
C LEU A 956 -7.52 -26.98 15.52
N LEU A 957 -7.19 -27.02 16.81
CA LEU A 957 -7.03 -28.25 17.58
C LEU A 957 -8.39 -29.00 17.65
N ASP A 958 -8.48 -30.19 17.07
CA ASP A 958 -9.72 -30.96 16.94
C ASP A 958 -9.55 -32.41 17.40
N VAL A 959 -10.63 -32.98 17.95
CA VAL A 959 -10.74 -34.41 18.17
C VAL A 959 -11.20 -35.08 16.88
N THR A 960 -10.39 -36.01 16.37
CA THR A 960 -10.66 -36.71 15.10
C THR A 960 -12.09 -37.22 15.05
N ILE A 961 -12.80 -36.87 13.97
CA ILE A 961 -14.20 -37.25 13.66
C ILE A 961 -15.21 -36.94 14.78
N GLY A 962 -14.90 -36.04 15.71
CA GLY A 962 -15.76 -35.72 16.85
C GLY A 962 -15.98 -36.89 17.82
N SER A 963 -15.07 -37.87 17.84
CA SER A 963 -15.17 -39.04 18.71
C SER A 963 -15.25 -38.64 20.18
N THR A 964 -15.99 -39.39 20.98
CA THR A 964 -16.04 -39.24 22.44
C THR A 964 -15.32 -40.36 23.18
N ALA A 965 -14.65 -41.28 22.46
CA ALA A 965 -13.93 -42.41 23.03
C ALA A 965 -12.59 -42.00 23.66
N ASP A 966 -12.13 -42.79 24.64
CA ASP A 966 -10.75 -42.67 25.15
C ASP A 966 -9.75 -43.14 24.09
N GLY A 967 -8.63 -42.42 23.98
CA GLY A 967 -7.61 -42.70 22.98
C GLY A 967 -7.92 -42.14 21.59
N ALA A 968 -9.03 -41.42 21.41
CA ALA A 968 -9.30 -40.72 20.16
C ALA A 968 -8.20 -39.69 19.88
N THR A 969 -7.68 -39.70 18.65
CA THR A 969 -6.53 -38.90 18.23
C THR A 969 -6.89 -37.44 18.05
N ILE A 970 -5.91 -36.57 18.31
CA ILE A 970 -6.02 -35.13 18.09
C ILE A 970 -5.36 -34.76 16.76
N VAL A 971 -6.04 -33.95 15.99
CA VAL A 971 -5.64 -33.51 14.66
C VAL A 971 -5.82 -32.01 14.53
N GLN A 972 -5.18 -31.39 13.55
CA GLN A 972 -5.60 -30.07 13.09
C GLN A 972 -6.72 -30.19 12.07
N GLN A 973 -7.74 -29.33 12.15
CA GLN A 973 -8.82 -29.26 11.17
C GLN A 973 -9.21 -27.81 10.88
N PRO A 974 -9.70 -27.51 9.66
CA PRO A 974 -10.42 -26.27 9.41
C PRO A 974 -11.59 -26.11 10.37
N ASP A 975 -11.90 -24.86 10.71
CA ASP A 975 -13.02 -24.51 11.56
C ASP A 975 -14.34 -25.00 10.94
N ASN A 976 -15.09 -25.78 11.72
CA ASN A 976 -16.44 -26.23 11.41
C ASN A 976 -17.45 -25.85 12.51
N ASN A 977 -17.04 -25.02 13.47
CA ASN A 977 -17.77 -24.60 14.67
C ASN A 977 -18.36 -25.80 15.45
N GLY A 978 -17.68 -26.94 15.38
CA GLY A 978 -18.08 -28.17 16.03
C GLY A 978 -17.60 -28.18 17.48
N ALA A 979 -18.41 -28.72 18.39
CA ALA A 979 -18.04 -28.83 19.80
C ALA A 979 -16.76 -29.66 20.05
N SER A 980 -16.28 -30.44 19.06
CA SER A 980 -15.01 -31.16 19.12
C SER A 980 -13.78 -30.24 18.95
N GLN A 981 -13.97 -29.01 18.48
CA GLN A 981 -12.95 -27.97 18.32
C GLN A 981 -12.94 -26.96 19.46
N HIS A 982 -13.90 -27.05 20.39
CA HIS A 982 -14.02 -26.15 21.53
C HIS A 982 -13.42 -26.77 22.79
N TRP A 983 -12.64 -25.98 23.52
CA TRP A 983 -11.87 -26.43 24.68
C TRP A 983 -12.04 -25.50 25.88
N THR A 984 -12.11 -26.06 27.07
CA THR A 984 -12.11 -25.32 28.34
C THR A 984 -10.79 -25.51 29.07
N LEU A 985 -10.34 -24.47 29.78
CA LEU A 985 -9.12 -24.48 30.57
C LEU A 985 -9.46 -24.63 32.05
N VAL A 986 -8.94 -25.69 32.69
CA VAL A 986 -9.09 -25.91 34.14
C VAL A 986 -7.73 -25.80 34.79
N ALA A 987 -7.53 -24.77 35.62
CA ALA A 987 -6.27 -24.56 36.34
C ALA A 987 -6.00 -25.70 37.35
N ASN A 988 -4.76 -26.17 37.40
CA ASN A 988 -4.29 -27.23 38.31
C ASN A 988 -3.18 -26.74 39.26
N GLY A 989 -2.87 -25.44 39.26
CA GLY A 989 -1.80 -24.82 40.06
C GLY A 989 -0.42 -24.87 39.40
N ASN A 990 0.52 -24.04 39.89
CA ASN A 990 1.91 -23.93 39.41
C ASN A 990 2.06 -23.78 37.89
N GLY A 991 1.14 -23.04 37.26
CA GLY A 991 1.16 -22.78 35.81
C GLY A 991 0.69 -23.93 34.92
N TYR A 992 0.10 -24.99 35.48
CA TYR A 992 -0.44 -26.11 34.72
C TYR A 992 -1.97 -26.06 34.58
N TYR A 993 -2.46 -26.45 33.41
CA TYR A 993 -3.87 -26.56 33.06
C TYR A 993 -4.20 -27.94 32.54
N LYS A 994 -5.46 -28.33 32.73
CA LYS A 994 -6.12 -29.36 31.95
C LYS A 994 -6.85 -28.69 30.79
N ILE A 995 -6.66 -29.21 29.59
CA ILE A 995 -7.33 -28.73 28.37
C ILE A 995 -8.45 -29.73 28.07
N LYS A 996 -9.70 -29.35 28.32
CA LYS A 996 -10.87 -30.23 28.32
C LYS A 996 -11.75 -29.96 27.10
N ASN A 997 -12.00 -30.99 26.29
CA ASN A 997 -12.85 -30.90 25.12
C ASN A 997 -14.33 -30.72 25.53
N VAL A 998 -15.05 -29.81 24.87
CA VAL A 998 -16.46 -29.51 25.18
C VAL A 998 -17.38 -30.65 24.75
N ASN A 999 -17.16 -31.25 23.57
CA ASN A 999 -18.00 -32.35 23.06
C ASN A 999 -17.95 -33.62 23.92
N SER A 1000 -16.76 -34.06 24.31
CA SER A 1000 -16.59 -35.33 25.05
C SER A 1000 -16.50 -35.17 26.57
N GLY A 1001 -16.15 -33.98 27.06
CA GLY A 1001 -15.79 -33.75 28.45
C GLY A 1001 -14.44 -34.36 28.87
N LYS A 1002 -13.62 -34.83 27.92
CA LYS A 1002 -12.34 -35.49 28.18
C LYS A 1002 -11.14 -34.55 28.02
N LEU A 1003 -10.00 -34.96 28.55
CA LEU A 1003 -8.79 -34.15 28.59
C LEU A 1003 -7.83 -34.48 27.46
N LEU A 1004 -7.18 -33.47 26.90
CA LEU A 1004 -6.00 -33.62 26.05
C LEU A 1004 -4.87 -34.31 26.84
N ALA A 1005 -4.29 -35.36 26.26
CA ALA A 1005 -3.29 -36.20 26.92
C ALA A 1005 -2.19 -36.66 25.96
N THR A 1006 -1.01 -36.91 26.51
CA THR A 1006 0.03 -37.67 25.79
C THR A 1006 -0.29 -39.17 25.81
N SER A 1007 -0.04 -39.85 24.69
CA SER A 1007 -0.10 -41.32 24.61
C SER A 1007 1.20 -41.93 25.14
N THR A 1008 1.11 -43.02 25.91
CA THR A 1008 2.28 -43.82 26.32
C THR A 1008 2.80 -44.72 25.20
N ALA A 1009 2.01 -44.92 24.13
CA ALA A 1009 2.33 -45.81 23.03
C ALA A 1009 2.97 -45.08 21.83
N SER A 1010 2.84 -43.76 21.71
CA SER A 1010 3.36 -43.00 20.57
C SER A 1010 3.48 -41.49 20.85
N ALA A 1011 4.10 -40.74 19.92
CA ALA A 1011 4.17 -39.27 20.00
C ALA A 1011 2.82 -38.57 19.74
N GLN A 1012 1.81 -39.29 19.24
CA GLN A 1012 0.47 -38.77 18.95
C GLN A 1012 -0.26 -38.33 20.23
N LEU A 1013 -0.87 -37.14 20.19
CA LEU A 1013 -1.78 -36.70 21.25
C LEU A 1013 -3.17 -37.31 21.06
N VAL A 1014 -3.82 -37.58 22.19
CA VAL A 1014 -5.15 -38.18 22.28
C VAL A 1014 -6.01 -37.43 23.29
N GLN A 1015 -7.31 -37.70 23.32
CA GLN A 1015 -8.14 -37.37 24.49
C GLN A 1015 -8.39 -38.59 25.37
N THR A 1016 -8.47 -38.40 26.69
CA THR A 1016 -8.77 -39.46 27.66
C THR A 1016 -9.57 -38.94 28.86
N THR A 1017 -10.30 -39.83 29.52
CA THR A 1017 -10.93 -39.56 30.82
C THR A 1017 -9.92 -39.01 31.83
N ASP A 1018 -10.34 -38.07 32.69
CA ASP A 1018 -9.48 -37.45 33.70
C ASP A 1018 -8.95 -38.48 34.71
N THR A 1019 -7.63 -38.62 34.76
CA THR A 1019 -6.90 -39.51 35.67
C THR A 1019 -5.98 -38.76 36.62
N ASN A 1020 -5.97 -37.42 36.54
CA ASN A 1020 -4.98 -36.56 37.21
C ASN A 1020 -3.51 -36.88 36.89
N ALA A 1021 -3.22 -37.56 35.78
CA ALA A 1021 -1.86 -37.90 35.40
C ALA A 1021 -1.10 -36.69 34.84
N ASP A 1022 0.22 -36.64 35.05
CA ASP A 1022 1.08 -35.58 34.49
C ASP A 1022 1.04 -35.52 32.94
N SER A 1023 0.68 -36.63 32.29
CA SER A 1023 0.44 -36.69 30.85
C SER A 1023 -0.77 -35.84 30.39
N GLN A 1024 -1.65 -35.43 31.31
CA GLN A 1024 -2.85 -34.61 31.05
C GLN A 1024 -2.68 -33.14 31.50
N LEU A 1025 -1.49 -32.77 31.96
CA LEU A 1025 -1.20 -31.42 32.47
C LEU A 1025 -0.31 -30.66 31.48
N TRP A 1026 -0.75 -29.45 31.13
CA TRP A 1026 -0.18 -28.63 30.08
C TRP A 1026 0.16 -27.23 30.58
N GLN A 1027 1.26 -26.67 30.10
CA GLN A 1027 1.77 -25.36 30.46
C GLN A 1027 1.81 -24.49 29.20
N ALA A 1028 0.99 -23.45 29.14
CA ALA A 1028 1.06 -22.47 28.05
C ALA A 1028 2.13 -21.43 28.36
N VAL A 1029 2.96 -21.03 27.40
CA VAL A 1029 4.03 -20.04 27.57
C VAL A 1029 3.93 -19.03 26.43
N ASN A 1030 3.80 -17.74 26.74
CA ASN A 1030 3.64 -16.70 25.71
C ASN A 1030 4.92 -16.55 24.88
N VAL A 1031 4.77 -16.28 23.58
CA VAL A 1031 5.88 -16.21 22.60
C VAL A 1031 5.93 -14.88 21.83
N ASP A 1032 5.15 -13.88 22.23
CA ASP A 1032 5.07 -12.56 21.58
C ASP A 1032 6.01 -11.48 22.19
#